data_AF-A0A6G0U430-F1
#
_entry.id   AF-A0A6G0U430-F1
#
_cell.length_a   1.000
_cell.length_b   1.000
_cell.length_c   1.000
_cell.angle_alpha   90.00
_cell.angle_beta   90.00
_cell.angle_gamma   90.00
#
_symmetry.space_group_name_H-M   'P 1'
#
loop_
_entity.id
_entity.type
_entity.pdbx_description
1 polymer ?
#
loop_
_entity_poly.entity_id
_entity_poly.type
_entity_poly.pdbx_seq_one_letter_code
_entity_poly.pdbx_strand_id
1 'polypeptide(L)'
;MDMFNGKRNTPKLKDSMGRKQKQDSEEESECPDLEYNYGDTDTHLCEMAELYSYSELEDYQTNIQEFESIMKAMDFKPSWHNLSIENKNMVAFKLLDSLEVSDKTKRMNAARCVLYLLQGCWAECQSDKDQQLNAKENVLFLYKFGIFNAFVNLLNMEIESVQFHRKTQINCTDSTNLRIILNVLYTFIEVLRVSEFEADVEFKEFRENLLSDIGLPYTEDHIVVKLLGMITKFCSGLASYYPMKKVLLLLWKLILVLLGGMDTLANLKNEYRKKVELPELQEDPIEIIKSMRSSSPPPSSTDMMNAQKRGTRQKRGLIKQSSLDESLVVMDLSYQNDEDLQDYEDQQLGMDDISNMKNIQEINDFRPQTPPTPLIIKGLPWIPKVRHKDLQFFLDQTRIKFLGFKLDNDIDTLIGLPDPIHESVAILKQYMYTSLADYQIKKEETIQRNPIIMGNEEVDQTPAEVLYQAMLPNLPQHMIALLKILLAASPTSKAKSDSINIIADILPVDVPMSFSESVKLETDINRQKEIVVKAISGILLLLLKHFKANHIYQFEFISQHLVFANCIPLVIKFLNQNLVSYVSSKNTIPILDFPTCVIGDGPDLSLDNIEIGEFPLCSWRNVYSCINLLRVLNKITKWKHSRIMMLVIFKSAPILKKSLKVRHAMMQLYILKLLKMQAKYLGRAWRKSNMKTMSTIYQKVRHRLNDDWAYGNDLEARPTDFQIEERFLRSAVDKFHARRYSPQYDDELTPSDFSINTALGKPIKLSSEFRQHYMIWLDQEVFQNNIDWNALITDYKT
;
A
#
# COMPACT_ATOMS: atom_id res chain seq x y z
N MET A 1 16.12 -67.64 -30.54
CA MET A 1 16.89 -68.08 -31.72
C MET A 1 16.20 -67.48 -32.92
N ASP A 2 16.90 -66.57 -33.59
CA ASP A 2 16.40 -65.69 -34.64
C ASP A 2 15.77 -66.43 -35.82
N MET A 3 14.77 -65.80 -36.44
CA MET A 3 14.78 -65.60 -37.90
C MET A 3 13.77 -64.54 -38.35
N PHE A 4 14.33 -63.46 -38.92
CA PHE A 4 13.86 -62.61 -40.01
C PHE A 4 12.37 -62.56 -40.38
N ASN A 5 11.80 -61.34 -40.33
CA ASN A 5 10.70 -60.97 -41.20
C ASN A 5 10.85 -59.50 -41.64
N GLY A 6 11.01 -59.27 -42.95
CA GLY A 6 11.08 -57.94 -43.55
C GLY A 6 9.69 -57.37 -43.85
N LYS A 7 9.50 -56.07 -43.63
CA LYS A 7 8.40 -55.30 -44.25
C LYS A 7 8.86 -53.91 -44.69
N ARG A 8 8.34 -53.54 -45.84
CA ARG A 8 8.61 -52.37 -46.69
C ARG A 8 8.28 -51.02 -46.03
N ASN A 9 9.07 -50.01 -46.43
CA ASN A 9 8.92 -48.59 -46.14
C ASN A 9 7.66 -47.96 -46.76
N THR A 10 6.96 -47.14 -45.97
CA THR A 10 6.36 -45.85 -46.35
C THR A 10 6.51 -44.87 -45.17
N PRO A 11 6.87 -43.58 -45.38
CA PRO A 11 7.22 -42.67 -44.30
C PRO A 11 5.97 -41.98 -43.72
N LYS A 12 5.80 -42.03 -42.39
CA LYS A 12 4.82 -41.22 -41.66
C LYS A 12 5.46 -39.87 -41.30
N LEU A 13 4.96 -38.80 -41.89
CA LEU A 13 5.11 -37.43 -41.40
C LEU A 13 4.32 -37.29 -40.10
N LYS A 14 5.04 -37.34 -38.97
CA LYS A 14 4.54 -36.94 -37.66
C LYS A 14 5.76 -36.49 -36.85
N ASP A 15 6.13 -35.21 -36.99
CA ASP A 15 6.94 -34.46 -36.02
C ASP A 15 7.04 -33.00 -36.46
N SER A 16 6.10 -32.18 -36.01
CA SER A 16 6.22 -30.72 -35.99
C SER A 16 5.22 -30.12 -35.00
N MET A 17 5.36 -30.49 -33.73
CA MET A 17 4.87 -29.69 -32.60
C MET A 17 5.59 -30.19 -31.35
N GLY A 18 6.67 -29.50 -31.02
CA GLY A 18 7.49 -29.78 -29.85
C GLY A 18 6.64 -29.79 -28.59
N ARG A 19 6.53 -30.97 -27.97
CA ARG A 19 6.19 -31.11 -26.56
C ARG A 19 7.10 -30.19 -25.76
N LYS A 20 6.54 -29.14 -25.13
CA LYS A 20 7.13 -28.49 -23.96
C LYS A 20 7.21 -29.54 -22.85
N GLN A 21 8.28 -30.34 -22.85
CA GLN A 21 8.71 -31.07 -21.67
C GLN A 21 9.09 -30.03 -20.63
N LYS A 22 8.44 -30.11 -19.46
CA LYS A 22 8.99 -29.57 -18.21
C LYS A 22 10.37 -30.20 -17.99
N GLN A 23 11.41 -29.49 -18.39
CA GLN A 23 12.74 -29.64 -17.82
C GLN A 23 12.86 -28.56 -16.73
N ASP A 24 12.85 -28.99 -15.47
CA ASP A 24 13.29 -28.21 -14.32
C ASP A 24 14.82 -28.05 -14.39
N SER A 25 15.31 -27.34 -15.41
CA SER A 25 16.65 -26.77 -15.42
C SER A 25 16.50 -25.29 -15.12
N GLU A 26 16.86 -24.90 -13.89
CA GLU A 26 17.10 -23.52 -13.50
C GLU A 26 18.28 -22.97 -14.33
N GLU A 27 18.07 -22.68 -15.61
CA GLU A 27 18.93 -21.74 -16.32
C GLU A 27 18.60 -20.35 -15.78
N GLU A 28 19.46 -19.89 -14.88
CA GLU A 28 19.39 -18.60 -14.20
C GLU A 28 19.47 -17.45 -15.21
N SER A 29 18.33 -17.06 -15.76
CA SER A 29 18.19 -15.78 -16.44
C SER A 29 18.43 -14.67 -15.41
N GLU A 30 19.56 -13.95 -15.54
CA GLU A 30 19.76 -12.69 -14.84
C GLU A 30 18.62 -11.74 -15.21
N CYS A 31 17.68 -11.52 -14.28
CA CYS A 31 16.59 -10.57 -14.48
C CYS A 31 17.21 -9.19 -14.78
N PRO A 32 16.89 -8.51 -15.90
CA PRO A 32 17.36 -7.16 -16.21
C PRO A 32 16.96 -6.16 -15.10
N ASP A 33 17.61 -4.98 -15.04
CA ASP A 33 17.11 -3.92 -14.16
C ASP A 33 15.73 -3.49 -14.66
N LEU A 34 14.75 -3.45 -13.76
CA LEU A 34 13.38 -3.10 -14.12
C LEU A 34 13.27 -1.58 -14.23
N GLU A 35 13.02 -1.10 -15.44
CA GLU A 35 12.57 0.27 -15.69
C GLU A 35 11.10 0.39 -15.28
N TYR A 36 10.88 0.72 -14.01
CA TYR A 36 9.55 0.93 -13.44
C TYR A 36 9.53 2.20 -12.61
N ASN A 37 8.61 3.11 -12.94
CA ASN A 37 8.33 4.30 -12.17
C ASN A 37 7.08 4.07 -11.32
N TYR A 38 7.24 4.10 -10.00
CA TYR A 38 6.11 3.98 -9.09
C TYR A 38 5.24 5.25 -9.18
N GLY A 39 4.01 5.06 -9.64
CA GLY A 39 2.93 6.04 -9.57
C GLY A 39 1.74 5.46 -8.82
N ASP A 40 0.83 6.33 -8.37
CA ASP A 40 -0.41 5.89 -7.74
C ASP A 40 -1.38 5.23 -8.72
N THR A 41 -1.24 5.50 -10.01
CA THR A 41 -2.03 4.91 -11.09
C THR A 41 -1.15 4.74 -12.32
N ASP A 42 -1.63 3.96 -13.28
CA ASP A 42 -1.09 3.92 -14.63
C ASP A 42 -1.68 5.06 -15.49
N THR A 43 -1.40 5.05 -16.79
CA THR A 43 -1.99 5.93 -17.79
C THR A 43 -3.50 5.75 -17.91
N HIS A 44 -4.22 6.78 -18.36
CA HIS A 44 -5.68 6.74 -18.50
C HIS A 44 -6.14 5.56 -19.38
N LEU A 45 -5.47 5.32 -20.51
CA LEU A 45 -5.78 4.20 -21.41
C LEU A 45 -5.65 2.84 -20.71
N CYS A 46 -4.56 2.62 -19.96
CA CYS A 46 -4.38 1.37 -19.22
C CYS A 46 -5.44 1.19 -18.12
N GLU A 47 -5.81 2.25 -17.41
CA GLU A 47 -6.83 2.21 -16.37
C GLU A 47 -8.24 2.00 -16.93
N MET A 48 -8.53 2.49 -18.14
CA MET A 48 -9.77 2.20 -18.88
C MET A 48 -9.79 0.78 -19.42
N ALA A 49 -8.65 0.27 -19.92
CA ALA A 49 -8.56 -1.12 -20.36
C ALA A 49 -8.85 -2.09 -19.20
N GLU A 50 -8.34 -1.84 -17.99
CA GLU A 50 -8.54 -2.71 -16.82
C GLU A 50 -10.01 -2.82 -16.37
N LEU A 51 -10.83 -1.79 -16.64
CA LEU A 51 -12.26 -1.77 -16.31
C LEU A 51 -13.01 -2.93 -17.00
N TYR A 52 -12.71 -3.14 -18.29
CA TYR A 52 -13.41 -4.10 -19.13
C TYR A 52 -12.72 -5.47 -19.14
N SER A 53 -13.52 -6.53 -19.15
CA SER A 53 -13.09 -7.91 -19.36
C SER A 53 -13.26 -8.29 -20.82
N TYR A 54 -12.53 -9.29 -21.30
CA TYR A 54 -12.60 -9.69 -22.71
C TYR A 54 -13.89 -10.44 -23.07
N SER A 55 -14.69 -10.80 -22.07
CA SER A 55 -16.07 -11.29 -22.22
C SER A 55 -17.08 -10.18 -22.52
N GLU A 56 -16.73 -8.91 -22.32
CA GLU A 56 -17.65 -7.76 -22.51
C GLU A 56 -17.58 -7.15 -23.91
N LEU A 57 -16.85 -7.75 -24.85
CA LEU A 57 -16.70 -7.23 -26.22
C LEU A 57 -18.04 -7.12 -26.95
N GLU A 58 -18.95 -8.07 -26.74
CA GLU A 58 -20.29 -8.05 -27.33
C GLU A 58 -21.19 -6.95 -26.72
N ASP A 59 -20.90 -6.53 -25.50
CA ASP A 59 -21.66 -5.47 -24.83
C ASP A 59 -21.45 -4.11 -25.53
N TYR A 60 -20.29 -3.87 -26.15
CA TYR A 60 -20.04 -2.62 -26.91
C TYR A 60 -20.99 -2.45 -28.09
N GLN A 61 -21.23 -3.53 -28.85
CA GLN A 61 -22.18 -3.51 -29.98
C GLN A 61 -23.62 -3.30 -29.49
N THR A 62 -23.96 -3.86 -28.34
CA THR A 62 -25.29 -3.65 -27.74
C THR A 62 -25.47 -2.18 -27.31
N ASN A 63 -24.43 -1.55 -26.76
CA ASN A 63 -24.51 -0.15 -26.30
C ASN A 63 -24.76 0.83 -27.46
N ILE A 64 -24.10 0.64 -28.60
CA ILE A 64 -24.34 1.49 -29.79
C ILE A 64 -25.73 1.26 -30.41
N GLN A 65 -26.21 0.01 -30.43
CA GLN A 65 -27.56 -0.31 -30.92
C GLN A 65 -28.65 0.40 -30.10
N GLU A 66 -28.50 0.48 -28.78
CA GLU A 66 -29.41 1.21 -27.91
C GLU A 66 -29.33 2.73 -28.14
N PHE A 67 -28.14 3.27 -28.40
CA PHE A 67 -27.97 4.68 -28.80
C PHE A 67 -28.70 4.97 -30.12
N GLU A 68 -28.51 4.13 -31.15
CA GLU A 68 -29.21 4.29 -32.42
C GLU A 68 -30.74 4.18 -32.26
N SER A 69 -31.22 3.28 -31.42
CA SER A 69 -32.65 3.10 -31.14
C SER A 69 -33.25 4.38 -30.54
N ILE A 70 -32.56 5.00 -29.59
CA ILE A 70 -32.98 6.25 -28.95
C ILE A 70 -32.96 7.42 -29.94
N MET A 71 -31.95 7.50 -30.82
CA MET A 71 -31.87 8.52 -31.87
C MET A 71 -32.96 8.35 -32.94
N LYS A 72 -33.23 7.12 -33.38
CA LYS A 72 -34.34 6.79 -34.29
C LYS A 72 -35.69 7.17 -33.66
N ALA A 73 -35.88 6.91 -32.37
CA ALA A 73 -37.09 7.27 -31.64
C ALA A 73 -37.25 8.80 -31.40
N MET A 74 -36.28 9.63 -31.77
CA MET A 74 -36.36 11.09 -31.75
C MET A 74 -36.25 11.70 -33.15
N ASP A 75 -36.27 10.88 -34.20
CA ASP A 75 -36.06 11.28 -35.60
C ASP A 75 -34.72 12.02 -35.84
N PHE A 76 -33.69 11.68 -35.06
CA PHE A 76 -32.35 12.23 -35.19
C PHE A 76 -31.40 11.30 -35.95
N LYS A 77 -30.42 11.87 -36.64
CA LYS A 77 -29.30 11.09 -37.20
C LYS A 77 -28.43 10.55 -36.05
N PRO A 78 -27.94 9.30 -36.12
CA PRO A 78 -27.13 8.69 -35.08
C PRO A 78 -25.67 9.20 -35.14
N SER A 79 -25.47 10.50 -34.91
CA SER A 79 -24.14 11.09 -34.75
C SER A 79 -24.19 12.09 -33.61
N TRP A 80 -23.46 11.79 -32.53
CA TRP A 80 -23.45 12.64 -31.34
C TRP A 80 -22.71 13.96 -31.59
N HIS A 81 -21.62 13.94 -32.36
CA HIS A 81 -20.81 15.15 -32.61
C HIS A 81 -21.57 16.21 -33.40
N ASN A 82 -22.39 15.77 -34.36
CA ASN A 82 -23.10 16.67 -35.28
C ASN A 82 -24.42 17.21 -34.72
N LEU A 83 -24.83 16.83 -33.50
CA LEU A 83 -26.04 17.33 -32.88
C LEU A 83 -25.85 18.74 -32.31
N SER A 84 -26.86 19.60 -32.50
CA SER A 84 -26.93 20.88 -31.80
C SER A 84 -27.04 20.68 -30.29
N ILE A 85 -26.60 21.69 -29.52
CA ILE A 85 -26.66 21.66 -28.05
C ILE A 85 -28.12 21.47 -27.58
N GLU A 86 -29.10 22.09 -28.24
CA GLU A 86 -30.52 21.91 -27.96
C GLU A 86 -30.96 20.45 -28.11
N ASN A 87 -30.55 19.79 -29.19
CA ASN A 87 -30.88 18.38 -29.42
C ASN A 87 -30.16 17.47 -28.41
N LYS A 88 -28.91 17.76 -28.04
CA LYS A 88 -28.19 17.04 -26.99
C LYS A 88 -28.91 17.16 -25.64
N ASN A 89 -29.45 18.35 -25.31
CA ASN A 89 -30.23 18.56 -24.10
C ASN A 89 -31.52 17.71 -24.12
N MET A 90 -32.24 17.67 -25.24
CA MET A 90 -33.43 16.82 -25.39
C MET A 90 -33.11 15.34 -25.19
N VAL A 91 -31.98 14.86 -25.73
CA VAL A 91 -31.52 13.48 -25.54
C VAL A 91 -31.21 13.22 -24.07
N ALA A 92 -30.50 14.13 -23.39
CA ALA A 92 -30.16 14.00 -21.97
C ALA A 92 -31.40 13.94 -21.07
N PHE A 93 -32.40 14.79 -21.31
CA PHE A 93 -33.67 14.74 -20.57
C PHE A 93 -34.41 13.41 -20.79
N LYS A 94 -34.53 12.96 -22.04
CA LYS A 94 -35.17 11.67 -22.34
C LYS A 94 -34.45 10.50 -21.68
N LEU A 95 -33.12 10.53 -21.62
CA LEU A 95 -32.32 9.52 -20.93
C LEU A 95 -32.60 9.54 -19.43
N LEU A 96 -32.61 10.72 -18.80
CA LEU A 96 -32.93 10.85 -17.38
C LEU A 96 -34.32 10.31 -17.05
N ASP A 97 -35.34 10.71 -17.82
CA ASP A 97 -36.71 10.22 -17.67
C ASP A 97 -36.76 8.69 -17.80
N SER A 98 -36.04 8.14 -18.78
CA SER A 98 -35.98 6.70 -19.03
C SER A 98 -35.26 5.92 -17.91
N LEU A 99 -34.32 6.54 -17.20
CA LEU A 99 -33.64 5.95 -16.04
C LEU A 99 -34.54 5.88 -14.80
N GLU A 100 -35.59 6.70 -14.72
CA GLU A 100 -36.53 6.73 -13.59
C GLU A 100 -37.76 5.83 -13.80
N VAL A 101 -37.95 5.28 -14.99
CA VAL A 101 -39.09 4.41 -15.33
C VAL A 101 -39.09 3.13 -14.46
N SER A 102 -40.28 2.65 -14.06
CA SER A 102 -40.40 1.44 -13.24
C SER A 102 -39.93 0.15 -13.94
N ASP A 103 -40.04 0.10 -15.27
CA ASP A 103 -39.59 -1.00 -16.12
C ASP A 103 -38.05 -1.11 -16.16
N LYS A 104 -37.53 -2.19 -15.56
CA LYS A 104 -36.10 -2.47 -15.47
C LYS A 104 -35.41 -2.54 -16.84
N THR A 105 -36.08 -3.09 -17.86
CA THR A 105 -35.46 -3.26 -19.19
C THR A 105 -35.22 -1.89 -19.84
N LYS A 106 -36.23 -1.01 -19.80
CA LYS A 106 -36.12 0.35 -20.33
C LYS A 106 -35.05 1.18 -19.60
N ARG A 107 -35.00 1.08 -18.26
CA ARG A 107 -33.94 1.72 -17.47
C ARG A 107 -32.55 1.28 -17.92
N MET A 108 -32.35 -0.04 -18.06
CA MET A 108 -31.04 -0.57 -18.42
C MET A 108 -30.65 -0.26 -19.86
N ASN A 109 -31.60 -0.19 -20.79
CA ASN A 109 -31.35 0.26 -22.15
C ASN A 109 -30.92 1.74 -22.20
N ALA A 110 -31.57 2.61 -21.43
CA ALA A 110 -31.12 3.99 -21.26
C ALA A 110 -29.72 4.06 -20.64
N ALA A 111 -29.43 3.23 -19.65
CA ALA A 111 -28.11 3.16 -19.02
C ALA A 111 -27.01 2.71 -19.99
N ARG A 112 -27.31 1.80 -20.93
CA ARG A 112 -26.38 1.38 -22.00
C ARG A 112 -26.08 2.52 -22.97
N CYS A 113 -27.09 3.31 -23.35
CA CYS A 113 -26.89 4.49 -24.18
C CYS A 113 -26.01 5.53 -23.47
N VAL A 114 -26.26 5.80 -22.19
CA VAL A 114 -25.38 6.67 -21.37
C VAL A 114 -23.95 6.13 -21.34
N LEU A 115 -23.78 4.81 -21.16
CA LEU A 115 -22.45 4.19 -21.19
C LEU A 115 -21.75 4.39 -22.53
N TYR A 116 -22.44 4.26 -23.66
CA TYR A 116 -21.87 4.53 -24.99
C TYR A 116 -21.40 5.98 -25.14
N LEU A 117 -22.20 6.95 -24.68
CA LEU A 117 -21.82 8.37 -24.69
C LEU A 117 -20.55 8.61 -23.86
N LEU A 118 -20.50 8.03 -22.66
CA LEU A 118 -19.35 8.16 -21.75
C LEU A 118 -18.10 7.41 -22.27
N GLN A 119 -18.28 6.39 -23.10
CA GLN A 119 -17.20 5.75 -23.86
C GLN A 119 -16.68 6.62 -25.01
N GLY A 120 -17.10 7.88 -25.13
CA GLY A 120 -16.57 8.85 -26.08
C GLY A 120 -17.09 8.69 -27.51
N CYS A 121 -18.25 8.02 -27.69
CA CYS A 121 -18.86 7.80 -29.01
C CYS A 121 -17.84 7.25 -30.02
N TRP A 122 -17.14 6.19 -29.60
CA TRP A 122 -15.98 5.62 -30.31
C TRP A 122 -16.22 5.28 -31.78
N ALA A 123 -17.46 4.99 -32.19
CA ALA A 123 -17.78 4.72 -33.60
C ALA A 123 -17.58 5.93 -34.53
N GLU A 124 -17.51 7.14 -33.97
CA GLU A 124 -17.24 8.39 -34.68
C GLU A 124 -15.77 8.83 -34.56
N CYS A 125 -14.94 8.09 -33.81
CA CYS A 125 -13.56 8.47 -33.50
C CYS A 125 -12.57 7.90 -34.52
N GLN A 126 -11.49 8.64 -34.78
CA GLN A 126 -10.39 8.20 -35.66
C GLN A 126 -9.14 7.75 -34.91
N SER A 127 -9.02 8.13 -33.63
CA SER A 127 -7.88 7.78 -32.78
C SER A 127 -8.27 7.60 -31.31
N ASP A 128 -7.44 6.88 -30.56
CA ASP A 128 -7.60 6.70 -29.10
C ASP A 128 -7.61 8.05 -28.35
N LYS A 129 -6.87 9.05 -28.84
CA LYS A 129 -6.83 10.39 -28.23
C LYS A 129 -8.14 11.15 -28.45
N ASP A 130 -8.72 11.05 -29.64
CA ASP A 130 -10.02 11.69 -29.93
C ASP A 130 -11.12 11.08 -29.05
N GLN A 131 -11.11 9.75 -28.89
CA GLN A 131 -12.04 9.05 -28.00
C GLN A 131 -11.93 9.55 -26.55
N GLN A 132 -10.70 9.74 -26.05
CA GLN A 132 -10.47 10.24 -24.69
C GLN A 132 -10.99 11.69 -24.50
N LEU A 133 -10.76 12.57 -25.49
CA LEU A 133 -11.27 13.94 -25.46
C LEU A 133 -12.80 13.99 -25.51
N ASN A 134 -13.41 13.20 -26.40
CA ASN A 134 -14.86 13.11 -26.52
C ASN A 134 -15.49 12.54 -25.25
N ALA A 135 -14.87 11.54 -24.62
CA ALA A 135 -15.30 10.99 -23.34
C ALA A 135 -15.27 12.07 -22.24
N LYS A 136 -14.22 12.91 -22.20
CA LYS A 136 -14.13 14.04 -21.26
C LYS A 136 -15.29 15.02 -21.44
N GLU A 137 -15.53 15.48 -22.67
CA GLU A 137 -16.60 16.43 -22.97
C GLU A 137 -17.98 15.86 -22.63
N ASN A 138 -18.21 14.59 -22.95
CA ASN A 138 -19.47 13.90 -22.65
C ASN A 138 -19.68 13.73 -21.13
N VAL A 139 -18.63 13.39 -20.38
CA VAL A 139 -18.68 13.32 -18.90
C VAL A 139 -19.09 14.68 -18.32
N LEU A 140 -18.44 15.76 -18.74
CA LEU A 140 -18.74 17.12 -18.27
C LEU A 140 -20.19 17.50 -18.56
N PHE A 141 -20.63 17.24 -19.79
CA PHE A 141 -22.01 17.51 -20.21
C PHE A 141 -23.02 16.72 -19.37
N LEU A 142 -22.87 15.39 -19.28
CA LEU A 142 -23.85 14.53 -18.62
C LEU A 142 -23.92 14.74 -17.11
N TYR A 143 -22.83 15.11 -16.44
CA TYR A 143 -22.87 15.45 -15.02
C TYR A 143 -23.60 16.78 -14.76
N LYS A 144 -23.51 17.79 -15.65
CA LYS A 144 -24.34 19.02 -15.54
C LYS A 144 -25.85 18.71 -15.54
N PHE A 145 -26.27 17.58 -16.14
CA PHE A 145 -27.65 17.08 -16.12
C PHE A 145 -28.00 16.20 -14.91
N GLY A 146 -27.10 15.99 -13.95
CA GLY A 146 -27.37 15.18 -12.75
C GLY A 146 -27.32 13.66 -12.97
N ILE A 147 -26.76 13.19 -14.10
CA ILE A 147 -26.72 11.76 -14.43
C ILE A 147 -25.89 10.95 -13.42
N PHE A 148 -24.80 11.51 -12.89
CA PHE A 148 -24.01 10.83 -11.86
C PHE A 148 -24.86 10.44 -10.65
N ASN A 149 -25.65 11.39 -10.13
CA ASN A 149 -26.56 11.20 -9.00
C ASN A 149 -27.65 10.16 -9.31
N ALA A 150 -28.19 10.16 -10.52
CA ALA A 150 -29.12 9.13 -10.98
C ALA A 150 -28.48 7.73 -10.95
N PHE A 151 -27.22 7.59 -11.38
CA PHE A 151 -26.51 6.31 -11.34
C PHE A 151 -26.13 5.85 -9.93
N VAL A 152 -25.85 6.77 -9.00
CA VAL A 152 -25.68 6.44 -7.57
C VAL A 152 -26.99 5.90 -6.99
N ASN A 153 -28.13 6.49 -7.34
CA ASN A 153 -29.45 5.99 -6.95
C ASN A 153 -29.76 4.62 -7.55
N LEU A 154 -29.47 4.41 -8.84
CA LEU A 154 -29.62 3.11 -9.50
C LEU A 154 -28.74 2.03 -8.85
N LEU A 155 -27.53 2.38 -8.43
CA LEU A 155 -26.67 1.47 -7.68
C LEU A 155 -27.31 1.06 -6.35
N ASN A 156 -27.89 2.01 -5.60
CA ASN A 156 -28.59 1.71 -4.34
C ASN A 156 -29.78 0.77 -4.58
N MET A 157 -30.61 1.07 -5.59
CA MET A 157 -31.76 0.23 -5.96
C MET A 157 -31.34 -1.20 -6.31
N GLU A 158 -30.29 -1.37 -7.11
CA GLU A 158 -29.80 -2.72 -7.45
C GLU A 158 -29.18 -3.43 -6.24
N ILE A 159 -28.48 -2.73 -5.33
CA ILE A 159 -27.95 -3.32 -4.08
C ILE A 159 -29.07 -3.82 -3.16
N GLU A 160 -30.18 -3.10 -3.06
CA GLU A 160 -31.35 -3.49 -2.26
C GLU A 160 -32.10 -4.68 -2.87
N SER A 161 -32.26 -4.70 -4.20
CA SER A 161 -32.94 -5.79 -4.92
C SER A 161 -32.30 -7.17 -4.67
N VAL A 162 -31.00 -7.20 -4.39
CA VAL A 162 -30.21 -8.42 -4.16
C VAL A 162 -30.64 -9.18 -2.91
N GLN A 163 -31.24 -8.51 -1.92
CA GLN A 163 -31.59 -9.14 -0.64
C GLN A 163 -32.58 -10.31 -0.80
N PHE A 164 -33.28 -10.41 -1.94
CA PHE A 164 -34.36 -11.36 -2.17
C PHE A 164 -34.01 -12.56 -3.08
N HIS A 165 -32.80 -12.63 -3.66
CA HIS A 165 -32.46 -13.66 -4.66
C HIS A 165 -31.18 -14.43 -4.35
N ARG A 166 -31.29 -15.55 -3.62
CA ARG A 166 -30.22 -16.56 -3.52
C ARG A 166 -30.31 -17.55 -4.68
N LYS A 167 -29.54 -17.34 -5.75
CA LYS A 167 -29.37 -18.34 -6.83
C LYS A 167 -28.16 -19.24 -6.56
N THR A 168 -28.32 -20.55 -6.81
CA THR A 168 -27.30 -21.59 -6.57
C THR A 168 -26.25 -21.67 -7.68
N GLN A 169 -26.56 -21.20 -8.88
CA GLN A 169 -25.63 -21.04 -10.01
C GLN A 169 -25.60 -19.57 -10.41
N ILE A 170 -24.40 -19.03 -10.59
CA ILE A 170 -24.14 -17.63 -10.89
C ILE A 170 -23.48 -17.57 -12.25
N ASN A 171 -24.08 -16.81 -13.15
CA ASN A 171 -23.59 -16.63 -14.50
C ASN A 171 -23.13 -15.18 -14.71
N CYS A 172 -22.29 -14.94 -15.73
CA CYS A 172 -21.85 -13.59 -16.10
C CYS A 172 -23.04 -12.64 -16.39
N THR A 173 -24.14 -13.17 -16.92
CA THR A 173 -25.37 -12.45 -17.25
C THR A 173 -26.11 -11.91 -16.03
N ASP A 174 -25.99 -12.54 -14.85
CA ASP A 174 -26.63 -12.08 -13.62
C ASP A 174 -26.03 -10.75 -13.13
N SER A 175 -24.79 -10.43 -13.56
CA SER A 175 -24.06 -9.23 -13.14
C SER A 175 -24.19 -8.04 -14.10
N THR A 176 -24.77 -8.23 -15.29
CA THR A 176 -24.77 -7.23 -16.39
C THR A 176 -25.26 -5.86 -15.98
N ASN A 177 -26.34 -5.78 -15.19
CA ASN A 177 -26.89 -4.48 -14.79
C ASN A 177 -25.92 -3.71 -13.88
N LEU A 178 -25.35 -4.39 -12.89
CA LEU A 178 -24.35 -3.80 -12.01
C LEU A 178 -23.06 -3.46 -12.76
N ARG A 179 -22.66 -4.26 -13.76
CA ARG A 179 -21.49 -3.96 -14.60
C ARG A 179 -21.70 -2.64 -15.36
N ILE A 180 -22.87 -2.42 -15.97
CA ILE A 180 -23.19 -1.17 -16.68
C ILE A 180 -23.15 0.02 -15.72
N ILE A 181 -23.82 -0.08 -14.56
CA ILE A 181 -23.88 1.01 -13.57
C ILE A 181 -22.48 1.35 -13.04
N LEU A 182 -21.69 0.33 -12.68
CA LEU A 182 -20.33 0.53 -12.16
C LEU A 182 -19.37 1.06 -13.23
N ASN A 183 -19.54 0.68 -14.50
CA ASN A 183 -18.75 1.23 -15.61
C ASN A 183 -19.00 2.73 -15.75
N VAL A 184 -20.27 3.15 -15.75
CA VAL A 184 -20.62 4.58 -15.82
C VAL A 184 -20.00 5.35 -14.65
N LEU A 185 -20.20 4.89 -13.41
CA LEU A 185 -19.63 5.54 -12.24
C LEU A 185 -18.10 5.57 -12.28
N TYR A 186 -17.45 4.49 -12.71
CA TYR A 186 -15.99 4.45 -12.83
C TYR A 186 -15.47 5.43 -13.87
N THR A 187 -16.11 5.54 -15.04
CA THR A 187 -15.70 6.48 -16.09
C THR A 187 -15.81 7.94 -15.60
N PHE A 188 -16.87 8.31 -14.87
CA PHE A 188 -16.97 9.63 -14.24
C PHE A 188 -15.78 9.91 -13.31
N ILE A 189 -15.46 8.98 -12.41
CA ILE A 189 -14.39 9.16 -11.42
C ILE A 189 -13.00 9.13 -12.06
N GLU A 190 -12.77 8.27 -13.05
CA GLU A 190 -11.47 8.18 -13.72
C GLU A 190 -11.20 9.41 -14.58
N VAL A 191 -12.21 9.93 -15.30
CA VAL A 191 -12.06 11.19 -16.06
C VAL A 191 -11.78 12.36 -15.12
N LEU A 192 -12.49 12.46 -13.99
CA LEU A 192 -12.25 13.49 -12.96
C LEU A 192 -10.79 13.53 -12.47
N ARG A 193 -10.18 12.34 -12.37
CA ARG A 193 -8.86 12.16 -11.79
C ARG A 193 -7.72 12.59 -12.72
N VAL A 194 -7.93 12.56 -14.03
CA VAL A 194 -6.86 12.81 -15.01
C VAL A 194 -6.37 14.25 -14.90
N SER A 195 -5.11 14.40 -14.48
CA SER A 195 -4.47 15.70 -14.22
C SER A 195 -4.22 16.53 -15.48
N GLU A 196 -4.17 15.91 -16.65
CA GLU A 196 -3.98 16.61 -17.94
C GLU A 196 -5.11 17.60 -18.25
N PHE A 197 -6.25 17.46 -17.56
CA PHE A 197 -7.40 18.33 -17.71
C PHE A 197 -7.49 19.45 -16.68
N GLU A 198 -6.54 19.55 -15.73
CA GLU A 198 -6.53 20.59 -14.67
C GLU A 198 -6.32 22.02 -15.20
N ALA A 199 -5.82 22.18 -16.43
CA ALA A 199 -5.62 23.51 -17.04
C ALA A 199 -6.94 24.22 -17.40
N ASP A 200 -8.05 23.48 -17.44
CA ASP A 200 -9.36 23.95 -17.83
C ASP A 200 -10.16 24.42 -16.59
N VAL A 201 -10.56 25.68 -16.57
CA VAL A 201 -11.24 26.31 -15.40
C VAL A 201 -12.58 25.64 -15.13
N GLU A 202 -13.35 25.32 -16.17
CA GLU A 202 -14.65 24.63 -16.02
C GLU A 202 -14.46 23.23 -15.42
N PHE A 203 -13.39 22.54 -15.81
CA PHE A 203 -13.08 21.21 -15.29
C PHE A 203 -12.66 21.25 -13.81
N LYS A 204 -11.98 22.32 -13.39
CA LYS A 204 -11.60 22.50 -11.98
C LYS A 204 -12.81 22.74 -11.09
N GLU A 205 -13.72 23.63 -11.49
CA GLU A 205 -14.97 23.89 -10.75
C GLU A 205 -15.84 22.63 -10.68
N PHE A 206 -15.97 21.93 -11.80
CA PHE A 206 -16.62 20.62 -11.87
C PHE A 206 -16.02 19.63 -10.87
N ARG A 207 -14.69 19.59 -10.78
CA ARG A 207 -13.99 18.68 -9.89
C ARG A 207 -14.26 18.99 -8.42
N GLU A 208 -14.26 20.26 -8.05
CA GLU A 208 -14.57 20.70 -6.68
C GLU A 208 -16.01 20.36 -6.30
N ASN A 209 -16.97 20.58 -7.21
CA ASN A 209 -18.37 20.24 -7.00
C ASN A 209 -18.58 18.72 -6.83
N LEU A 210 -18.02 17.91 -7.72
CA LEU A 210 -18.14 16.45 -7.63
C LEU A 210 -17.42 15.91 -6.38
N LEU A 211 -16.28 16.51 -5.98
CA LEU A 211 -15.62 16.15 -4.71
C LEU A 211 -16.49 16.46 -3.49
N SER A 212 -17.20 17.60 -3.50
CA SER A 212 -18.16 17.94 -2.46
C SER A 212 -19.32 16.95 -2.42
N ASP A 213 -19.87 16.58 -3.58
CA ASP A 213 -20.96 15.61 -3.70
C ASP A 213 -20.58 14.21 -3.19
N ILE A 214 -19.35 13.76 -3.47
CA ILE A 214 -18.85 12.43 -3.05
C ILE A 214 -18.44 12.44 -1.58
N GLY A 215 -17.89 13.55 -1.07
CA GLY A 215 -17.34 13.67 0.28
C GLY A 215 -18.41 13.72 1.38
N LEU A 216 -19.64 14.10 1.04
CA LEU A 216 -20.78 14.10 1.95
C LEU A 216 -21.54 12.75 1.88
N PRO A 217 -22.16 12.30 2.99
CA PRO A 217 -23.00 11.12 2.96
C PRO A 217 -24.18 11.33 2.02
N TYR A 218 -24.33 10.45 1.02
CA TYR A 218 -25.40 10.54 0.03
C TYR A 218 -26.64 9.81 0.53
N THR A 219 -27.70 10.59 0.82
CA THR A 219 -29.02 10.22 1.40
C THR A 219 -29.00 9.51 2.76
N GLU A 220 -28.11 8.54 2.99
CA GLU A 220 -27.94 7.83 4.29
C GLU A 220 -26.48 7.40 4.55
N ASP A 221 -25.75 6.89 3.54
CA ASP A 221 -24.40 6.33 3.69
C ASP A 221 -23.43 6.87 2.61
N HIS A 222 -22.17 7.05 2.99
CA HIS A 222 -21.09 7.43 2.08
C HIS A 222 -20.86 6.34 0.99
N ILE A 223 -20.66 6.73 -0.29
CA ILE A 223 -20.50 5.77 -1.42
C ILE A 223 -19.38 4.73 -1.19
N VAL A 224 -18.24 5.15 -0.65
CA VAL A 224 -17.15 4.27 -0.21
C VAL A 224 -17.63 3.19 0.78
N VAL A 225 -18.45 3.55 1.76
CA VAL A 225 -19.02 2.59 2.73
C VAL A 225 -19.98 1.63 2.05
N LYS A 226 -20.80 2.12 1.10
CA LYS A 226 -21.70 1.26 0.30
C LYS A 226 -20.92 0.22 -0.52
N LEU A 227 -19.84 0.62 -1.19
CA LEU A 227 -18.97 -0.30 -1.94
C LEU A 227 -18.26 -1.30 -1.02
N LEU A 228 -17.79 -0.86 0.15
CA LEU A 228 -17.25 -1.75 1.19
C LEU A 228 -18.31 -2.73 1.71
N GLY A 229 -19.58 -2.29 1.82
CA GLY A 229 -20.74 -3.11 2.12
C GLY A 229 -21.03 -4.16 1.03
N MET A 230 -20.84 -3.83 -0.25
CA MET A 230 -20.94 -4.83 -1.33
C MET A 230 -19.86 -5.91 -1.19
N ILE A 231 -18.63 -5.51 -0.83
CA ILE A 231 -17.49 -6.42 -0.62
C ILE A 231 -17.76 -7.37 0.55
N THR A 232 -18.31 -6.87 1.66
CA THR A 232 -18.66 -7.71 2.82
C THR A 232 -19.79 -8.69 2.48
N LYS A 233 -20.85 -8.23 1.80
CA LYS A 233 -21.97 -9.09 1.32
C LYS A 233 -21.51 -10.17 0.35
N PHE A 234 -20.56 -9.85 -0.53
CA PHE A 234 -19.95 -10.83 -1.44
C PHE A 234 -19.17 -11.89 -0.64
N CYS A 235 -18.33 -11.46 0.31
CA CYS A 235 -17.55 -12.35 1.16
C CYS A 235 -18.38 -13.22 2.12
N SER A 236 -19.61 -12.83 2.44
CA SER A 236 -20.56 -13.64 3.21
C SER A 236 -21.38 -14.59 2.34
N GLY A 237 -21.20 -14.58 1.01
CA GLY A 237 -21.96 -15.40 0.07
C GLY A 237 -23.42 -14.97 -0.13
N LEU A 238 -23.79 -13.76 0.32
CA LEU A 238 -25.14 -13.24 0.14
C LEU A 238 -25.37 -12.72 -1.28
N ALA A 239 -24.29 -12.27 -1.94
CA ALA A 239 -24.34 -11.59 -3.23
C ALA A 239 -23.16 -12.02 -4.13
N SER A 240 -23.04 -13.31 -4.39
CA SER A 240 -21.89 -13.91 -5.08
C SER A 240 -21.75 -13.55 -6.57
N TYR A 241 -22.71 -12.83 -7.16
CA TYR A 241 -22.68 -12.37 -8.56
C TYR A 241 -22.17 -10.94 -8.74
N TYR A 242 -21.83 -10.24 -7.65
CA TYR A 242 -21.30 -8.89 -7.75
C TYR A 242 -19.95 -8.88 -8.51
N PRO A 243 -19.78 -7.98 -9.49
CA PRO A 243 -18.54 -7.89 -10.27
C PRO A 243 -17.42 -7.24 -9.44
N MET A 244 -16.77 -8.04 -8.58
CA MET A 244 -15.79 -7.56 -7.59
C MET A 244 -14.63 -6.77 -8.19
N LYS A 245 -14.20 -7.11 -9.41
CA LYS A 245 -13.17 -6.34 -10.13
C LYS A 245 -13.58 -4.87 -10.23
N LYS A 246 -14.79 -4.61 -10.70
CA LYS A 246 -15.33 -3.25 -10.93
C LYS A 246 -15.61 -2.52 -9.61
N VAL A 247 -16.18 -3.21 -8.62
CA VAL A 247 -16.42 -2.66 -7.27
C VAL A 247 -15.11 -2.21 -6.63
N LEU A 248 -14.05 -3.03 -6.69
CA LEU A 248 -12.75 -2.72 -6.10
C LEU A 248 -12.01 -1.61 -6.84
N LEU A 249 -12.07 -1.61 -8.18
CA LEU A 249 -11.52 -0.54 -8.99
C LEU A 249 -12.19 0.81 -8.67
N LEU A 250 -13.52 0.87 -8.66
CA LEU A 250 -14.26 2.08 -8.29
C LEU A 250 -13.94 2.54 -6.86
N LEU A 251 -13.93 1.62 -5.90
CA LEU A 251 -13.56 1.91 -4.52
C LEU A 251 -12.15 2.51 -4.41
N TRP A 252 -11.18 1.94 -5.13
CA TRP A 252 -9.81 2.42 -5.12
C TRP A 252 -9.71 3.83 -5.69
N LYS A 253 -10.35 4.09 -6.83
CA LYS A 253 -10.34 5.42 -7.47
C LYS A 253 -11.07 6.47 -6.64
N LEU A 254 -12.20 6.13 -6.03
CA LEU A 254 -12.90 7.03 -5.11
C LEU A 254 -12.02 7.43 -3.92
N ILE A 255 -11.34 6.47 -3.29
CA ILE A 255 -10.41 6.77 -2.19
C ILE A 255 -9.26 7.67 -2.67
N LEU A 256 -8.73 7.41 -3.87
CA LEU A 256 -7.65 8.21 -4.44
C LEU A 256 -8.08 9.65 -4.74
N VAL A 257 -9.30 9.84 -5.25
CA VAL A 257 -9.87 11.15 -5.56
C VAL A 257 -10.21 11.92 -4.28
N LEU A 258 -10.83 11.26 -3.29
CA LEU A 258 -11.26 11.87 -2.04
C LEU A 258 -10.12 12.26 -1.10
N LEU A 259 -9.15 11.37 -0.92
CA LEU A 259 -8.03 11.59 0.01
C LEU A 259 -6.78 12.11 -0.70
N GLY A 260 -6.69 11.91 -2.01
CA GLY A 260 -5.50 12.21 -2.82
C GLY A 260 -4.46 11.08 -2.85
N GLY A 261 -3.48 11.22 -3.74
CA GLY A 261 -2.34 10.33 -3.91
C GLY A 261 -1.22 10.52 -2.89
N MET A 262 -0.01 10.09 -3.25
CA MET A 262 1.19 10.15 -2.41
C MET A 262 1.76 11.56 -2.31
N ASP A 263 1.67 12.33 -3.39
CA ASP A 263 2.18 13.70 -3.46
C ASP A 263 1.30 14.65 -2.64
N THR A 264 -0.03 14.55 -2.80
CA THR A 264 -0.98 15.30 -1.96
C THR A 264 -0.81 14.93 -0.49
N LEU A 265 -0.61 13.65 -0.16
CA LEU A 265 -0.33 13.18 1.19
C LEU A 265 1.00 13.75 1.75
N ALA A 266 2.01 13.97 0.91
CA ALA A 266 3.26 14.59 1.33
C ALA A 266 3.02 16.06 1.72
N ASN A 267 2.26 16.79 0.90
CA ASN A 267 1.86 18.18 1.17
C ASN A 267 1.02 18.29 2.45
N LEU A 268 -0.04 17.48 2.59
CA LEU A 268 -0.89 17.44 3.78
C LEU A 268 -0.09 17.17 5.07
N LYS A 269 0.94 16.33 5.01
CA LYS A 269 1.80 16.10 6.18
C LYS A 269 2.60 17.33 6.58
N ASN A 270 3.11 18.10 5.62
CA ASN A 270 3.81 19.34 5.92
C ASN A 270 2.84 20.39 6.48
N GLU A 271 1.62 20.47 5.93
CA GLU A 271 0.56 21.34 6.47
C GLU A 271 0.19 20.98 7.92
N TYR A 272 -0.04 19.70 8.21
CA TYR A 272 -0.35 19.25 9.58
C TYR A 272 0.82 19.44 10.55
N ARG A 273 2.06 19.35 10.06
CA ARG A 273 3.25 19.67 10.88
C ARG A 273 3.34 21.15 11.16
N LYS A 274 3.06 22.00 10.18
CA LYS A 274 3.04 23.46 10.32
C LYS A 274 1.97 23.93 11.30
N LYS A 275 0.76 23.34 11.27
CA LYS A 275 -0.32 23.60 12.25
C LYS A 275 0.11 23.34 13.70
N VAL A 276 1.10 22.46 13.91
CA VAL A 276 1.60 22.02 15.21
C VAL A 276 3.00 22.58 15.50
N GLU A 277 3.47 23.55 14.69
CA GLU A 277 4.79 24.19 14.85
C GLU A 277 5.98 23.20 14.77
N LEU A 278 5.80 22.06 14.10
CA LEU A 278 6.87 21.11 13.84
C LEU A 278 7.62 21.48 12.54
N PRO A 279 8.95 21.27 12.48
CA PRO A 279 9.73 21.53 11.27
C PRO A 279 9.22 20.75 10.06
N GLU A 280 9.21 21.37 8.88
CA GLU A 280 8.80 20.72 7.63
C GLU A 280 9.71 19.53 7.27
N LEU A 281 9.16 18.56 6.53
CA LEU A 281 9.95 17.44 6.04
C LEU A 281 10.75 17.87 4.81
N GLN A 282 12.07 17.92 4.95
CA GLN A 282 12.98 18.30 3.86
C GLN A 282 13.24 17.19 2.83
N GLU A 283 12.93 15.93 3.17
CA GLU A 283 13.24 14.77 2.33
C GLU A 283 11.95 14.03 1.94
N ASP A 284 11.67 13.91 0.64
CA ASP A 284 10.67 12.96 0.15
C ASP A 284 11.31 11.57 -0.07
N PRO A 285 10.84 10.52 0.65
CA PRO A 285 11.34 9.17 0.45
C PRO A 285 11.14 8.63 -0.97
N ILE A 286 10.14 9.08 -1.74
CA ILE A 286 9.89 8.54 -3.09
C ILE A 286 10.93 9.11 -4.06
N GLU A 287 11.20 10.41 -4.03
CA GLU A 287 12.25 11.06 -4.83
C GLU A 287 13.64 10.48 -4.55
N ILE A 288 14.02 10.30 -3.29
CA ILE A 288 15.31 9.70 -2.93
C ILE A 288 15.43 8.29 -3.52
N ILE A 289 14.35 7.51 -3.50
CA ILE A 289 14.33 6.14 -4.07
C ILE A 289 14.51 6.16 -5.58
N LYS A 290 13.92 7.13 -6.30
CA LYS A 290 14.09 7.28 -7.75
C LYS A 290 15.56 7.46 -8.15
N SER A 291 16.37 8.11 -7.31
CA SER A 291 17.82 8.23 -7.53
C SER A 291 18.64 6.99 -7.17
N MET A 292 18.06 6.00 -6.47
CA MET A 292 18.79 4.80 -6.05
C MET A 292 18.84 3.75 -7.17
N ARG A 293 20.03 3.16 -7.38
CA ARG A 293 20.16 1.97 -8.23
C ARG A 293 19.72 0.69 -7.49
N SER A 294 19.23 -0.30 -8.23
CA SER A 294 19.04 -1.66 -7.74
C SER A 294 20.39 -2.26 -7.27
N SER A 295 20.34 -3.21 -6.32
CA SER A 295 21.51 -3.97 -5.88
C SER A 295 21.49 -5.32 -6.54
N SER A 296 22.69 -5.85 -6.83
CA SER A 296 22.82 -7.25 -7.22
C SER A 296 22.31 -8.17 -6.10
N PRO A 297 21.51 -9.20 -6.42
CA PRO A 297 20.95 -10.07 -5.40
C PRO A 297 22.05 -10.75 -4.57
N PRO A 298 21.79 -11.02 -3.29
CA PRO A 298 22.69 -11.87 -2.51
C PRO A 298 22.64 -13.31 -3.04
N PRO A 299 23.78 -14.03 -3.10
CA PRO A 299 23.78 -15.42 -3.54
C PRO A 299 22.85 -16.25 -2.64
N SER A 300 22.06 -17.11 -3.28
CA SER A 300 21.21 -18.10 -2.61
C SER A 300 22.08 -19.14 -1.88
N SER A 301 21.50 -19.85 -0.91
CA SER A 301 22.17 -20.97 -0.24
C SER A 301 22.58 -22.08 -1.23
N THR A 302 21.81 -22.26 -2.30
CA THR A 302 22.13 -23.12 -3.45
C THR A 302 23.37 -22.62 -4.21
N ASP A 303 23.45 -21.32 -4.45
CA ASP A 303 24.56 -20.69 -5.20
C ASP A 303 25.86 -20.75 -4.38
N MET A 304 25.75 -20.64 -3.05
CA MET A 304 26.89 -20.84 -2.14
C MET A 304 27.36 -22.30 -2.12
N MET A 305 26.44 -23.27 -2.14
CA MET A 305 26.79 -24.71 -2.24
C MET A 305 27.40 -25.05 -3.60
N ASN A 306 26.89 -24.46 -4.70
CA ASN A 306 27.42 -24.65 -6.05
C ASN A 306 28.78 -23.95 -6.25
N ALA A 307 29.00 -22.77 -5.64
CA ALA A 307 30.29 -22.10 -5.62
C ALA A 307 31.34 -22.89 -4.81
N GLN A 308 30.95 -23.54 -3.72
CA GLN A 308 31.82 -24.46 -2.98
C GLN A 308 32.19 -25.70 -3.81
N LYS A 309 31.29 -26.22 -4.65
CA LYS A 309 31.58 -27.33 -5.57
C LYS A 309 32.46 -26.93 -6.76
N ARG A 310 32.46 -25.66 -7.18
CA ARG A 310 33.33 -25.12 -8.25
C ARG A 310 34.70 -24.64 -7.73
N GLY A 311 34.97 -24.70 -6.43
CA GLY A 311 36.14 -24.13 -5.75
C GLY A 311 37.46 -24.91 -5.82
N THR A 312 37.71 -25.72 -6.84
CA THR A 312 39.02 -26.38 -7.07
C THR A 312 39.60 -26.07 -8.44
N ARG A 313 39.75 -24.79 -8.79
CA ARG A 313 40.85 -24.31 -9.65
C ARG A 313 40.91 -22.78 -9.69
N GLN A 314 42.15 -22.28 -9.68
CA GLN A 314 42.61 -20.89 -9.82
C GLN A 314 42.70 -20.04 -8.55
N LYS A 315 43.83 -20.16 -7.85
CA LYS A 315 44.43 -19.08 -7.05
C LYS A 315 45.12 -18.09 -8.01
N ARG A 316 44.61 -16.85 -8.10
CA ARG A 316 45.44 -15.67 -8.38
C ARG A 316 45.40 -14.82 -7.11
N GLY A 317 46.57 -14.68 -6.48
CA GLY A 317 46.73 -13.93 -5.24
C GLY A 317 46.59 -12.43 -5.47
N LEU A 318 45.82 -11.78 -4.60
CA LEU A 318 45.92 -10.34 -4.39
C LEU A 318 46.32 -10.10 -2.94
N ILE A 319 47.38 -9.31 -2.82
CA ILE A 319 48.10 -8.92 -1.61
C ILE A 319 47.15 -8.18 -0.66
N LYS A 320 47.02 -8.70 0.57
CA LYS A 320 46.43 -7.96 1.69
C LYS A 320 47.52 -7.10 2.32
N GLN A 321 47.30 -5.78 2.36
CA GLN A 321 47.89 -4.93 3.38
C GLN A 321 47.00 -5.02 4.63
N SER A 322 47.59 -5.44 5.75
CA SER A 322 47.01 -5.34 7.09
C SER A 322 48.07 -4.79 8.05
N SER A 323 47.78 -3.63 8.62
CA SER A 323 48.37 -3.09 9.86
C SER A 323 47.19 -2.68 10.75
N LEU A 324 47.17 -2.82 12.06
CA LEU A 324 47.90 -3.58 13.06
C LEU A 324 46.97 -3.53 14.30
N ASP A 325 47.00 -4.60 15.09
CA ASP A 325 46.30 -4.83 16.38
C ASP A 325 46.66 -3.76 17.45
N GLU A 326 46.02 -3.64 18.63
CA GLU A 326 45.93 -4.58 19.77
C GLU A 326 45.11 -3.87 20.88
N SER A 327 44.33 -4.46 21.80
CA SER A 327 44.72 -5.52 22.74
C SER A 327 43.50 -5.90 23.62
N LEU A 328 43.29 -7.20 23.82
CA LEU A 328 42.44 -7.74 24.89
C LEU A 328 43.24 -8.86 25.56
N VAL A 329 43.66 -8.59 26.79
CA VAL A 329 44.37 -9.52 27.68
C VAL A 329 43.34 -10.51 28.23
N VAL A 330 43.50 -11.80 27.90
CA VAL A 330 42.98 -12.90 28.74
C VAL A 330 44.18 -13.78 29.07
N MET A 331 44.46 -13.82 30.37
CA MET A 331 45.55 -14.52 31.00
C MET A 331 45.21 -16.00 31.16
N ASP A 332 46.05 -16.81 30.51
CA ASP A 332 46.68 -18.06 30.94
C ASP A 332 45.83 -19.31 31.31
N LEU A 333 46.16 -20.44 30.69
CA LEU A 333 46.67 -21.66 31.37
C LEU A 333 47.04 -22.77 30.35
N SER A 334 48.35 -22.89 30.13
CA SER A 334 49.18 -24.12 30.11
C SER A 334 48.91 -25.29 29.12
N TYR A 335 49.86 -25.58 28.21
CA TYR A 335 50.92 -26.62 28.34
C TYR A 335 51.63 -26.93 26.99
N GLN A 336 52.93 -26.61 26.94
CA GLN A 336 54.10 -27.41 26.51
C GLN A 336 54.48 -27.70 25.03
N ASN A 337 55.78 -27.39 24.79
CA ASN A 337 56.82 -27.90 23.87
C ASN A 337 56.91 -27.22 22.48
N ASP A 338 57.91 -26.36 22.21
CA ASP A 338 59.35 -26.61 21.88
C ASP A 338 59.48 -27.36 20.53
N GLU A 339 60.23 -26.96 19.49
CA GLU A 339 61.62 -26.44 19.33
C GLU A 339 61.72 -25.73 17.93
N ASP A 340 62.31 -24.54 17.78
CA ASP A 340 63.69 -24.21 17.27
C ASP A 340 63.59 -23.35 15.98
N LEU A 341 64.06 -22.08 15.97
CA LEU A 341 65.41 -21.59 15.57
C LEU A 341 65.71 -21.87 14.08
N GLN A 342 66.22 -21.00 13.20
CA GLN A 342 66.92 -19.71 13.21
C GLN A 342 67.16 -19.36 11.71
N ASP A 343 67.32 -18.09 11.32
CA ASP A 343 68.43 -17.63 10.44
C ASP A 343 68.20 -16.26 9.77
N TYR A 344 69.31 -15.52 9.74
CA TYR A 344 69.57 -14.12 9.40
C TYR A 344 69.96 -13.91 7.93
N GLU A 345 69.86 -12.64 7.49
CA GLU A 345 70.65 -11.94 6.43
C GLU A 345 70.46 -12.43 4.96
N ASP A 346 70.52 -11.62 3.89
CA ASP A 346 71.40 -10.47 3.62
C ASP A 346 70.98 -9.70 2.32
N GLN A 347 71.47 -8.44 2.20
CA GLN A 347 71.80 -7.64 0.98
C GLN A 347 70.74 -7.29 -0.11
N GLN A 348 70.81 -6.24 -0.94
CA GLN A 348 71.34 -4.87 -1.04
C GLN A 348 71.13 -4.45 -2.54
N LEU A 349 71.10 -3.15 -2.85
CA LEU A 349 71.14 -2.49 -4.19
C LEU A 349 69.79 -2.36 -4.92
N GLY A 350 69.40 -1.23 -5.54
CA GLY A 350 70.04 0.06 -5.79
C GLY A 350 69.00 1.01 -6.41
N MET A 351 69.08 2.28 -6.06
CA MET A 351 68.31 3.40 -6.62
C MET A 351 69.14 3.97 -7.77
N ASP A 352 68.53 4.35 -8.89
CA ASP A 352 68.92 5.56 -9.65
C ASP A 352 67.95 5.88 -10.81
N ASP A 353 67.76 7.19 -10.96
CA ASP A 353 67.40 7.98 -12.14
C ASP A 353 65.94 8.18 -12.59
N ILE A 354 65.43 9.34 -12.17
CA ILE A 354 64.42 10.17 -12.83
C ILE A 354 65.16 11.24 -13.66
N SER A 355 64.94 11.31 -14.99
CA SER A 355 64.61 12.57 -15.70
C SER A 355 64.56 12.46 -17.24
N ASN A 356 63.66 13.28 -17.81
CA ASN A 356 63.49 13.68 -19.23
C ASN A 356 62.77 12.66 -20.13
N MET A 357 61.70 13.00 -20.86
CA MET A 357 61.59 14.12 -21.80
C MET A 357 60.11 14.35 -22.20
N LYS A 358 59.72 15.62 -22.39
CA LYS A 358 58.50 16.03 -23.09
C LYS A 358 58.56 15.60 -24.57
N ASN A 359 57.48 15.06 -25.12
CA ASN A 359 57.03 15.40 -26.47
C ASN A 359 55.57 15.05 -26.69
N ILE A 360 54.86 16.03 -27.25
CA ILE A 360 53.48 16.01 -27.70
C ILE A 360 53.44 15.30 -29.05
N GLN A 361 52.51 14.35 -29.22
CA GLN A 361 51.93 14.03 -30.52
C GLN A 361 50.44 13.75 -30.35
N GLU A 362 49.65 14.62 -30.97
CA GLU A 362 48.20 14.57 -31.10
C GLU A 362 47.79 13.34 -31.92
N ILE A 363 46.88 12.53 -31.38
CA ILE A 363 46.02 11.64 -32.18
C ILE A 363 44.59 11.89 -31.72
N ASN A 364 43.84 12.54 -32.60
CA ASN A 364 42.39 12.69 -32.54
C ASN A 364 41.73 11.32 -32.73
N ASP A 365 41.07 10.81 -31.69
CA ASP A 365 40.05 9.78 -31.84
C ASP A 365 38.75 10.26 -31.17
N PHE A 366 37.76 10.52 -32.00
CA PHE A 366 36.39 10.84 -31.63
C PHE A 366 35.78 9.71 -30.79
N ARG A 367 35.73 9.90 -29.47
CA ARG A 367 34.95 9.05 -28.57
C ARG A 367 33.52 9.61 -28.49
N PRO A 368 32.47 8.82 -28.81
CA PRO A 368 31.10 9.27 -28.63
C PRO A 368 30.86 9.65 -27.16
N GLN A 369 30.19 10.78 -26.95
CA GLN A 369 29.89 11.32 -25.63
C GLN A 369 29.17 10.27 -24.78
N THR A 370 29.82 9.89 -23.68
CA THR A 370 29.15 9.11 -22.64
C THR A 370 28.05 9.98 -22.02
N PRO A 371 26.85 9.45 -21.77
CA PRO A 371 25.80 10.21 -21.08
C PRO A 371 26.33 10.69 -19.72
N PRO A 372 25.87 11.85 -19.22
CA PRO A 372 26.44 12.47 -18.03
C PRO A 372 26.37 11.48 -16.87
N THR A 373 27.55 11.16 -16.32
CA THR A 373 27.63 10.30 -15.15
C THR A 373 26.96 11.04 -13.99
N PRO A 374 25.88 10.52 -13.38
CA PRO A 374 25.23 11.21 -12.28
C PRO A 374 26.22 11.38 -11.13
N LEU A 375 26.24 12.58 -10.55
CA LEU A 375 27.09 12.96 -9.43
C LEU A 375 27.03 11.88 -8.34
N ILE A 376 28.16 11.23 -8.08
CA ILE A 376 28.31 10.30 -6.95
C ILE A 376 28.22 11.15 -5.69
N ILE A 377 27.05 11.15 -5.05
CA ILE A 377 26.88 11.73 -3.72
C ILE A 377 27.79 10.92 -2.78
N LYS A 378 28.84 11.56 -2.25
CA LYS A 378 29.69 10.97 -1.21
C LYS A 378 28.88 10.91 0.10
N GLY A 379 28.13 9.83 0.32
CA GLY A 379 27.38 9.63 1.57
C GLY A 379 26.24 8.62 1.45
N LEU A 380 25.65 8.25 2.59
CA LEU A 380 24.40 7.51 2.60
C LEU A 380 23.27 8.39 2.04
N PRO A 381 22.28 7.82 1.35
CA PRO A 381 21.20 8.60 0.72
C PRO A 381 20.18 9.17 1.72
N TRP A 382 20.42 9.02 3.03
CA TRP A 382 19.46 9.39 4.07
C TRP A 382 20.13 10.19 5.17
N ILE A 383 19.48 11.27 5.59
CA ILE A 383 19.85 11.96 6.84
C ILE A 383 19.49 11.07 8.04
N PRO A 384 20.39 10.88 9.03
CA PRO A 384 20.09 10.17 10.27
C PRO A 384 18.96 10.83 11.07
N LYS A 385 18.27 10.04 11.90
CA LYS A 385 17.20 10.56 12.78
C LYS A 385 17.38 10.06 14.21
N VAL A 386 17.18 10.95 15.18
CA VAL A 386 17.20 10.66 16.62
C VAL A 386 15.85 11.00 17.22
N ARG A 387 15.27 10.10 18.03
CA ARG A 387 14.05 10.42 18.79
C ARG A 387 14.41 10.98 20.16
N HIS A 388 13.46 11.69 20.76
CA HIS A 388 13.54 12.11 22.16
C HIS A 388 13.87 10.95 23.12
N LYS A 389 13.20 9.80 22.96
CA LYS A 389 13.46 8.61 23.78
C LYS A 389 14.88 8.04 23.60
N ASP A 390 15.45 8.19 22.40
CA ASP A 390 16.78 7.67 22.10
C ASP A 390 17.86 8.55 22.77
N LEU A 391 17.65 9.88 22.80
CA LEU A 391 18.50 10.82 23.53
C LEU A 391 18.39 10.64 25.04
N GLN A 392 17.16 10.51 25.56
CA GLN A 392 16.92 10.25 26.98
C GLN A 392 17.61 8.96 27.43
N PHE A 393 17.46 7.87 26.67
CA PHE A 393 18.14 6.61 26.98
C PHE A 393 19.67 6.75 26.98
N PHE A 394 20.24 7.49 26.03
CA PHE A 394 21.67 7.76 25.99
C PHE A 394 22.14 8.54 27.24
N LEU A 395 21.39 9.57 27.63
CA LEU A 395 21.68 10.36 28.83
C LEU A 395 21.51 9.53 30.10
N ASP A 396 20.49 8.69 30.21
CA ASP A 396 20.29 7.82 31.36
C ASP A 396 21.46 6.85 31.53
N GLN A 397 21.90 6.20 30.44
CA GLN A 397 23.03 5.26 30.48
C GLN A 397 24.34 5.96 30.85
N THR A 398 24.57 7.16 30.32
CA THR A 398 25.78 7.93 30.62
C THR A 398 25.75 8.48 32.05
N ARG A 399 24.63 9.02 32.52
CA ARG A 399 24.47 9.49 33.91
C ARG A 399 24.59 8.37 34.92
N ILE A 400 24.02 7.19 34.68
CA ILE A 400 24.27 6.02 35.55
C ILE A 400 25.78 5.73 35.58
N LYS A 401 26.41 5.65 34.41
CA LYS A 401 27.82 5.26 34.31
C LYS A 401 28.77 6.22 35.01
N PHE A 402 28.53 7.53 34.90
CA PHE A 402 29.46 8.56 35.41
C PHE A 402 29.03 9.16 36.76
N LEU A 403 27.73 9.26 37.03
CA LEU A 403 27.16 9.93 38.21
C LEU A 403 26.41 8.98 39.15
N GLY A 404 26.05 7.77 38.71
CA GLY A 404 25.35 6.77 39.52
C GLY A 404 23.84 6.99 39.70
N PHE A 405 23.26 8.04 39.11
CA PHE A 405 21.82 8.33 39.18
C PHE A 405 21.22 8.69 37.81
N LYS A 406 19.88 8.73 37.73
CA LYS A 406 19.11 9.16 36.55
C LYS A 406 18.27 10.38 36.90
N LEU A 407 17.93 11.17 35.88
CA LEU A 407 16.99 12.29 35.98
C LEU A 407 15.81 12.00 35.04
N ASP A 408 14.61 11.90 35.60
CA ASP A 408 13.43 11.58 34.82
C ASP A 408 13.04 12.75 33.90
N ASN A 409 12.85 12.45 32.61
CA ASN A 409 12.43 13.38 31.56
C ASN A 409 13.37 14.57 31.29
N ASP A 410 14.59 14.57 31.80
CA ASP A 410 15.57 15.63 31.55
C ASP A 410 16.53 15.28 30.41
N ILE A 411 16.60 16.15 29.39
CA ILE A 411 17.49 16.02 28.23
C ILE A 411 18.50 17.18 28.10
N ASP A 412 18.49 18.12 29.04
CA ASP A 412 19.25 19.35 28.95
C ASP A 412 20.41 19.42 29.95
N THR A 413 20.28 18.80 31.13
CA THR A 413 21.33 18.87 32.15
C THR A 413 22.53 18.00 31.78
N LEU A 414 23.67 18.63 31.46
CA LEU A 414 24.95 17.95 31.14
C LEU A 414 26.01 18.10 32.24
N ILE A 415 25.63 18.69 33.38
CA ILE A 415 26.53 18.97 34.49
C ILE A 415 27.11 17.65 35.01
N GLY A 416 28.44 17.61 35.16
CA GLY A 416 29.18 16.43 35.66
C GLY A 416 29.48 15.35 34.61
N LEU A 417 29.04 15.53 33.35
CA LEU A 417 29.40 14.63 32.25
C LEU A 417 30.67 15.12 31.52
N PRO A 418 31.56 14.23 31.04
CA PRO A 418 32.74 14.61 30.24
C PRO A 418 32.40 15.31 28.91
N ASP A 419 33.32 16.17 28.44
CA ASP A 419 33.17 16.95 27.19
C ASP A 419 32.79 16.12 25.94
N PRO A 420 33.34 14.90 25.71
CA PRO A 420 32.91 14.07 24.57
C PRO A 420 31.42 13.70 24.59
N ILE A 421 30.81 13.64 25.78
CA ILE A 421 29.37 13.39 25.93
C ILE A 421 28.58 14.64 25.57
N HIS A 422 29.10 15.83 25.88
CA HIS A 422 28.46 17.09 25.49
C HIS A 422 28.42 17.21 23.97
N GLU A 423 29.54 16.92 23.29
CA GLU A 423 29.60 16.87 21.84
C GLU A 423 28.62 15.83 21.26
N SER A 424 28.59 14.62 21.84
CA SER A 424 27.64 13.57 21.44
C SER A 424 26.19 14.02 21.57
N VAL A 425 25.83 14.70 22.67
CA VAL A 425 24.48 15.22 22.90
C VAL A 425 24.17 16.36 21.91
N ALA A 426 25.12 17.24 21.61
CA ALA A 426 24.94 18.29 20.63
C ALA A 426 24.61 17.71 19.24
N ILE A 427 25.32 16.65 18.82
CA ILE A 427 25.05 15.93 17.57
C ILE A 427 23.67 15.25 17.62
N LEU A 428 23.32 14.59 18.73
CA LEU A 428 22.01 13.94 18.88
C LEU A 428 20.86 14.95 18.81
N LYS A 429 21.03 16.15 19.39
CA LYS A 429 20.06 17.25 19.32
C LYS A 429 19.95 17.81 17.90
N GLN A 430 21.06 17.93 17.17
CA GLN A 430 21.06 18.39 15.76
C GLN A 430 20.20 17.50 14.85
N TYR A 431 20.24 16.18 15.04
CA TYR A 431 19.45 15.21 14.25
C TYR A 431 18.13 14.79 14.93
N MET A 432 17.66 15.57 15.91
CA MET A 432 16.43 15.28 16.64
C MET A 432 15.22 15.45 15.71
N TYR A 433 14.38 14.42 15.68
CA TYR A 433 13.18 14.39 14.86
C TYR A 433 11.96 13.93 15.67
N THR A 434 10.98 14.82 15.81
CA THR A 434 9.67 14.51 16.38
C THR A 434 8.69 14.20 15.25
N SER A 435 8.14 12.98 15.26
CA SER A 435 7.12 12.61 14.30
C SER A 435 5.75 13.15 14.70
N LEU A 436 4.90 13.45 13.72
CA LEU A 436 3.51 13.87 13.97
C LEU A 436 2.77 12.83 14.84
N ALA A 437 3.04 11.55 14.62
CA ALA A 437 2.48 10.47 15.42
C ALA A 437 2.91 10.52 16.89
N ASP A 438 4.19 10.82 17.18
CA ASP A 438 4.66 10.93 18.56
C ASP A 438 4.05 12.15 19.26
N TYR A 439 3.85 13.25 18.52
CA TYR A 439 3.12 14.42 19.02
C TYR A 439 1.67 14.07 19.38
N GLN A 440 0.95 13.41 18.47
CA GLN A 440 -0.44 13.00 18.68
C GLN A 440 -0.58 12.05 19.87
N ILE A 441 0.31 11.06 20.03
CA ILE A 441 0.32 10.17 21.20
C ILE A 441 0.49 10.98 22.49
N LYS A 442 1.46 11.91 22.54
CA LYS A 442 1.66 12.77 23.71
C LYS A 442 0.45 13.64 24.01
N LYS A 443 -0.21 14.19 22.98
CA LYS A 443 -1.44 14.97 23.12
C LYS A 443 -2.55 14.14 23.78
N GLU A 444 -2.76 12.91 23.32
CA GLU A 444 -3.74 12.00 23.93
C GLU A 444 -3.39 11.62 25.36
N GLU A 445 -2.10 11.40 25.67
CA GLU A 445 -1.63 11.18 27.04
C GLU A 445 -1.92 12.40 27.94
N THR A 446 -1.76 13.63 27.44
CA THR A 446 -2.09 14.85 28.20
C THR A 446 -3.59 15.02 28.40
N ILE A 447 -4.42 14.71 27.39
CA ILE A 447 -5.87 14.75 27.50
C ILE A 447 -6.36 13.73 28.54
N GLN A 448 -5.80 12.52 28.55
CA GLN A 448 -6.13 11.49 29.54
C GLN A 448 -5.76 11.89 30.96
N ARG A 449 -4.71 12.71 31.15
CA ARG A 449 -4.35 13.24 32.47
C ARG A 449 -5.31 14.33 32.93
N ASN A 450 -5.81 15.16 31.99
CA ASN A 450 -6.65 16.33 32.27
C ASN A 450 -7.96 16.31 31.45
N PRO A 451 -8.86 15.33 31.68
CA PRO A 451 -10.02 15.11 30.80
C PRO A 451 -11.05 16.25 30.85
N ILE A 452 -11.21 16.93 31.99
CA ILE A 452 -12.21 18.00 32.16
C ILE A 452 -11.82 19.27 31.37
N ILE A 453 -10.53 19.60 31.34
CA ILE A 453 -10.02 20.83 30.71
C ILE A 453 -9.75 20.63 29.22
N MET A 454 -9.25 19.45 28.83
CA MET A 454 -8.77 19.17 27.47
C MET A 454 -9.59 18.10 26.73
N GLY A 455 -10.69 17.61 27.31
CA GLY A 455 -11.52 16.56 26.71
C GLY A 455 -12.32 17.03 25.50
N ASN A 456 -12.75 18.30 25.49
CA ASN A 456 -13.53 18.90 24.40
C ASN A 456 -12.58 19.45 23.33
N GLU A 457 -12.33 18.64 22.30
CA GLU A 457 -11.55 19.05 21.13
C GLU A 457 -12.49 19.29 19.94
N GLU A 458 -12.48 20.50 19.38
CA GLU A 458 -13.08 20.76 18.07
C GLU A 458 -12.24 20.06 17.00
N VAL A 459 -12.86 19.13 16.29
CA VAL A 459 -12.20 18.31 15.28
C VAL A 459 -12.52 18.83 13.89
N ASP A 460 -11.49 19.25 13.16
CA ASP A 460 -11.57 19.56 11.72
C ASP A 460 -12.18 18.36 10.96
N GLN A 461 -13.35 18.57 10.33
CA GLN A 461 -14.01 17.57 9.49
C GLN A 461 -13.34 17.46 8.12
N THR A 462 -12.10 16.96 8.11
CA THR A 462 -11.38 16.66 6.86
C THR A 462 -12.01 15.48 6.12
N PRO A 463 -11.79 15.32 4.79
CA PRO A 463 -12.29 14.16 4.06
C PRO A 463 -11.84 12.81 4.66
N ALA A 464 -10.62 12.77 5.23
CA ALA A 464 -10.12 11.60 5.94
C ALA A 464 -10.87 11.35 7.26
N GLU A 465 -11.23 12.39 8.00
CA GLU A 465 -12.01 12.27 9.24
C GLU A 465 -13.43 11.79 8.96
N VAL A 466 -14.13 12.42 8.01
CA VAL A 466 -15.49 12.06 7.60
C VAL A 466 -15.54 10.61 7.13
N LEU A 467 -14.59 10.21 6.27
CA LEU A 467 -14.51 8.83 5.81
C LEU A 467 -14.22 7.85 6.95
N TYR A 468 -13.33 8.20 7.89
CA TYR A 468 -13.04 7.34 9.03
C TYR A 468 -14.27 7.10 9.90
N GLN A 469 -15.01 8.17 10.23
CA GLN A 469 -16.25 8.10 11.00
C GLN A 469 -17.28 7.21 10.31
N ALA A 470 -17.48 7.39 9.00
CA ALA A 470 -18.41 6.58 8.22
C ALA A 470 -18.00 5.09 8.16
N MET A 471 -16.69 4.80 8.12
CA MET A 471 -16.19 3.42 8.09
C MET A 471 -16.17 2.74 9.46
N LEU A 472 -16.11 3.50 10.56
CA LEU A 472 -15.84 3.01 11.92
C LEU A 472 -16.76 1.86 12.37
N PRO A 473 -18.10 1.89 12.18
CA PRO A 473 -19.00 0.86 12.71
C PRO A 473 -18.72 -0.55 12.18
N ASN A 474 -18.33 -0.65 10.90
CA ASN A 474 -18.09 -1.92 10.20
C ASN A 474 -16.62 -2.10 9.77
N LEU A 475 -15.71 -1.28 10.30
CA LEU A 475 -14.30 -1.27 9.91
C LEU A 475 -13.62 -2.64 10.03
N PRO A 476 -13.82 -3.42 11.12
CA PRO A 476 -13.22 -4.74 11.24
C PRO A 476 -13.67 -5.69 10.11
N GLN A 477 -14.96 -5.67 9.76
CA GLN A 477 -15.54 -6.49 8.70
C GLN A 477 -14.99 -6.07 7.33
N HIS A 478 -14.86 -4.76 7.08
CA HIS A 478 -14.26 -4.22 5.86
C HIS A 478 -12.82 -4.74 5.67
N MET A 479 -11.99 -4.69 6.72
CA MET A 479 -10.61 -5.17 6.65
C MET A 479 -10.53 -6.67 6.41
N ILE A 480 -11.37 -7.47 7.08
CA ILE A 480 -11.44 -8.92 6.87
C ILE A 480 -11.85 -9.24 5.43
N ALA A 481 -12.86 -8.55 4.90
CA ALA A 481 -13.39 -8.82 3.57
C ALA A 481 -12.36 -8.51 2.47
N LEU A 482 -11.64 -7.37 2.56
CA LEU A 482 -10.54 -7.05 1.65
C LEU A 482 -9.45 -8.14 1.65
N LEU A 483 -9.07 -8.66 2.82
CA LEU A 483 -8.05 -9.71 2.93
C LEU A 483 -8.54 -11.08 2.44
N LYS A 484 -9.84 -11.39 2.61
CA LYS A 484 -10.45 -12.61 2.05
C LYS A 484 -10.39 -12.61 0.53
N ILE A 485 -10.74 -11.49 -0.11
CA ILE A 485 -10.65 -11.37 -1.58
C ILE A 485 -9.18 -11.42 -2.03
N LEU A 486 -8.26 -10.75 -1.32
CA LEU A 486 -6.82 -10.82 -1.61
C LEU A 486 -6.29 -12.26 -1.57
N LEU A 487 -6.75 -13.07 -0.61
CA LEU A 487 -6.38 -14.49 -0.52
C LEU A 487 -6.89 -15.30 -1.72
N ALA A 488 -8.14 -15.08 -2.13
CA ALA A 488 -8.73 -15.79 -3.27
C ALA A 488 -8.13 -15.34 -4.63
N ALA A 489 -7.66 -14.10 -4.73
CA ALA A 489 -6.93 -13.61 -5.91
C ALA A 489 -5.43 -13.99 -5.93
N SER A 490 -4.89 -14.52 -4.82
CA SER A 490 -3.48 -14.91 -4.73
C SER A 490 -3.14 -16.05 -5.70
N PRO A 491 -2.04 -15.98 -6.47
CA PRO A 491 -1.65 -17.04 -7.41
C PRO A 491 -1.36 -18.39 -6.72
N THR A 492 -1.08 -18.37 -5.41
CA THR A 492 -0.81 -19.56 -4.60
C THR A 492 -2.06 -20.21 -4.00
N SER A 493 -3.27 -19.68 -4.26
CA SER A 493 -4.51 -20.34 -3.83
C SER A 493 -4.74 -21.63 -4.62
N LYS A 494 -5.12 -22.72 -3.94
CA LYS A 494 -5.54 -23.97 -4.61
C LYS A 494 -7.04 -23.87 -4.86
N ALA A 495 -7.50 -24.23 -6.06
CA ALA A 495 -8.92 -24.17 -6.46
C ALA A 495 -9.91 -24.94 -5.53
N LYS A 496 -9.41 -25.80 -4.62
CA LYS A 496 -10.24 -26.51 -3.61
C LYS A 496 -10.46 -25.75 -2.30
N SER A 497 -9.78 -24.62 -2.08
CA SER A 497 -9.90 -23.82 -0.84
C SER A 497 -10.77 -22.55 -0.98
N ASP A 498 -11.28 -22.26 -2.17
CA ASP A 498 -11.96 -21.00 -2.45
C ASP A 498 -13.44 -21.11 -2.06
N SER A 499 -13.77 -20.58 -0.87
CA SER A 499 -15.16 -20.33 -0.48
C SER A 499 -15.79 -19.16 -1.26
N ILE A 500 -14.98 -18.44 -2.06
CA ILE A 500 -15.35 -17.23 -2.78
C ILE A 500 -14.87 -17.34 -4.23
N ASN A 501 -15.79 -17.27 -5.19
CA ASN A 501 -15.46 -17.30 -6.62
C ASN A 501 -15.41 -15.86 -7.19
N ILE A 502 -14.22 -15.27 -7.24
CA ILE A 502 -14.02 -13.91 -7.78
C ILE A 502 -14.21 -13.85 -9.31
N ILE A 503 -14.15 -15.00 -9.98
CA ILE A 503 -14.12 -15.13 -11.45
C ILE A 503 -15.53 -15.41 -12.01
N ALA A 504 -16.55 -15.50 -11.15
CA ALA A 504 -17.91 -15.86 -11.54
C ALA A 504 -18.50 -14.93 -12.63
N ASP A 505 -18.00 -13.70 -12.76
CA ASP A 505 -18.41 -12.71 -13.74
C ASP A 505 -17.79 -12.90 -15.16
N ILE A 506 -16.79 -13.78 -15.32
CA ILE A 506 -16.14 -14.06 -16.61
C ILE A 506 -16.45 -15.47 -17.14
N LEU A 507 -16.98 -16.37 -16.31
CA LEU A 507 -17.25 -17.75 -16.74
C LEU A 507 -18.42 -17.81 -17.75
N PRO A 508 -18.21 -18.42 -18.94
CA PRO A 508 -19.25 -18.56 -19.96
C PRO A 508 -20.32 -19.58 -19.56
N VAL A 509 -21.52 -19.44 -20.16
CA VAL A 509 -22.71 -20.26 -19.83
C VAL A 509 -22.72 -21.60 -20.59
N ASP A 510 -22.14 -21.68 -21.79
CA ASP A 510 -22.20 -22.85 -22.68
C ASP A 510 -20.80 -23.44 -23.00
N VAL A 511 -20.73 -24.77 -23.24
CA VAL A 511 -19.50 -25.50 -23.63
C VAL A 511 -19.86 -26.40 -24.82
N PRO A 512 -19.12 -26.36 -25.95
CA PRO A 512 -17.66 -26.39 -26.00
C PRO A 512 -17.00 -25.12 -26.56
N MET A 513 -15.95 -24.65 -25.86
CA MET A 513 -15.09 -23.57 -26.34
C MET A 513 -14.02 -24.08 -27.29
N SER A 514 -13.70 -23.27 -28.30
CA SER A 514 -12.52 -23.47 -29.14
C SER A 514 -11.22 -23.29 -28.34
N PHE A 515 -10.10 -23.82 -28.85
CA PHE A 515 -8.80 -23.66 -28.20
C PHE A 515 -8.42 -22.18 -28.01
N SER A 516 -8.70 -21.33 -29.00
CA SER A 516 -8.43 -19.89 -28.94
C SER A 516 -9.22 -19.19 -27.81
N GLU A 517 -10.51 -19.50 -27.69
CA GLU A 517 -11.36 -18.95 -26.62
C GLU A 517 -10.93 -19.43 -25.23
N SER A 518 -10.42 -20.67 -25.12
CA SER A 518 -9.89 -21.19 -23.86
C SER A 518 -8.64 -20.45 -23.39
N VAL A 519 -7.72 -20.11 -24.31
CA VAL A 519 -6.51 -19.35 -24.01
C VAL A 519 -6.85 -17.90 -23.67
N LYS A 520 -7.79 -17.29 -24.39
CA LYS A 520 -8.33 -15.95 -24.10
C LYS A 520 -8.92 -15.91 -22.69
N LEU A 521 -9.73 -16.90 -22.32
CA LEU A 521 -10.34 -17.00 -21.00
C LEU A 521 -9.28 -17.16 -19.90
N GLU A 522 -8.31 -18.08 -20.05
CA GLU A 522 -7.25 -18.29 -19.05
C GLU A 522 -6.44 -17.01 -18.81
N THR A 523 -6.13 -16.29 -19.91
CA THR A 523 -5.41 -15.00 -19.85
C THR A 523 -6.22 -13.95 -19.10
N ASP A 524 -7.52 -13.82 -19.38
CA ASP A 524 -8.40 -12.84 -18.71
C ASP A 524 -8.63 -13.18 -17.23
N ILE A 525 -8.71 -14.46 -16.87
CA ILE A 525 -8.80 -14.90 -15.47
C ILE A 525 -7.56 -14.46 -14.68
N ASN A 526 -6.37 -14.67 -15.23
CA ASN A 526 -5.14 -14.25 -14.57
C ASN A 526 -5.05 -12.72 -14.50
N ARG A 527 -5.43 -12.02 -15.57
CA ARG A 527 -5.52 -10.55 -15.61
C ARG A 527 -6.44 -10.00 -14.52
N GLN A 528 -7.64 -10.57 -14.35
CA GLN A 528 -8.59 -10.16 -13.31
C GLN A 528 -8.00 -10.34 -11.90
N LYS A 529 -7.32 -11.46 -11.64
CA LYS A 529 -6.64 -11.67 -10.36
C LYS A 529 -5.58 -10.60 -10.10
N GLU A 530 -4.75 -10.27 -11.10
CA GLU A 530 -3.74 -9.21 -10.98
C GLU A 530 -4.37 -7.84 -10.68
N ILE A 531 -5.45 -7.47 -11.37
CA ILE A 531 -6.19 -6.21 -11.17
C ILE A 531 -6.78 -6.15 -9.76
N VAL A 532 -7.39 -7.23 -9.29
CA VAL A 532 -7.96 -7.31 -7.93
C VAL A 532 -6.88 -7.15 -6.86
N VAL A 533 -5.73 -7.81 -7.02
CA VAL A 533 -4.59 -7.66 -6.10
C VAL A 533 -4.04 -6.23 -6.14
N LYS A 534 -3.91 -5.63 -7.32
CA LYS A 534 -3.51 -4.23 -7.53
C LYS A 534 -4.43 -3.29 -6.75
N ALA A 535 -5.74 -3.37 -6.98
CA ALA A 535 -6.72 -2.51 -6.33
C ALA A 535 -6.71 -2.65 -4.80
N ILE A 536 -6.76 -3.88 -4.27
CA ILE A 536 -6.74 -4.10 -2.81
C ILE A 536 -5.45 -3.60 -2.18
N SER A 537 -4.29 -3.85 -2.81
CA SER A 537 -3.01 -3.38 -2.29
C SER A 537 -2.93 -1.84 -2.23
N GLY A 538 -3.51 -1.16 -3.21
CA GLY A 538 -3.64 0.30 -3.26
C GLY A 538 -4.56 0.83 -2.17
N ILE A 539 -5.77 0.27 -2.06
CA ILE A 539 -6.76 0.63 -1.01
C ILE A 539 -6.14 0.51 0.38
N LEU A 540 -5.56 -0.65 0.72
CA LEU A 540 -4.96 -0.88 2.03
C LEU A 540 -3.85 0.12 2.34
N LEU A 541 -3.00 0.43 1.35
CA LEU A 541 -1.89 1.35 1.54
C LEU A 541 -2.36 2.80 1.72
N LEU A 542 -3.35 3.24 0.94
CA LEU A 542 -3.92 4.59 1.02
C LEU A 542 -4.61 4.81 2.36
N LEU A 543 -5.50 3.89 2.78
CA LEU A 543 -6.18 3.97 4.08
C LEU A 543 -5.18 4.03 5.24
N LEU A 544 -4.18 3.13 5.28
CA LEU A 544 -3.15 3.14 6.32
C LEU A 544 -2.32 4.43 6.34
N LYS A 545 -2.16 5.10 5.20
CA LYS A 545 -1.33 6.30 5.10
C LYS A 545 -2.09 7.57 5.45
N HIS A 546 -3.30 7.72 4.94
CA HIS A 546 -4.15 8.89 5.15
C HIS A 546 -4.66 8.94 6.59
N PHE A 547 -5.17 7.82 7.11
CA PHE A 547 -5.59 7.79 8.51
C PHE A 547 -4.42 7.95 9.48
N LYS A 548 -3.20 7.53 9.12
CA LYS A 548 -2.01 7.84 9.94
C LYS A 548 -1.65 9.32 9.92
N ALA A 549 -1.83 10.00 8.79
CA ALA A 549 -1.58 11.44 8.68
C ALA A 549 -2.64 12.22 9.46
N ASN A 550 -3.90 11.78 9.40
CA ASN A 550 -5.00 12.36 10.15
C ASN A 550 -4.84 12.12 11.67
N HIS A 551 -4.83 10.86 12.12
CA HIS A 551 -4.54 10.53 13.51
C HIS A 551 -3.88 9.14 13.71
N ILE A 552 -2.81 9.08 14.49
CA ILE A 552 -2.08 7.83 14.76
C ILE A 552 -2.96 6.70 15.30
N TYR A 553 -3.94 6.98 16.17
CA TYR A 553 -4.82 5.93 16.70
C TYR A 553 -5.88 5.42 15.71
N GLN A 554 -6.29 6.22 14.73
CA GLN A 554 -7.09 5.72 13.60
C GLN A 554 -6.28 4.69 12.78
N PHE A 555 -5.00 5.00 12.52
CA PHE A 555 -4.08 4.06 11.89
C PHE A 555 -3.86 2.80 12.72
N GLU A 556 -3.61 2.93 14.03
CA GLU A 556 -3.33 1.78 14.89
C GLU A 556 -4.55 0.86 14.98
N PHE A 557 -5.77 1.40 15.02
CA PHE A 557 -7.00 0.61 14.99
C PHE A 557 -7.11 -0.24 13.72
N ILE A 558 -6.94 0.37 12.54
CA ILE A 558 -6.96 -0.36 11.25
C ILE A 558 -5.83 -1.38 11.20
N SER A 559 -4.63 -0.99 11.63
CA SER A 559 -3.47 -1.87 11.65
C SER A 559 -3.69 -3.08 12.56
N GLN A 560 -4.34 -2.92 13.71
CA GLN A 560 -4.70 -4.02 14.62
C GLN A 560 -5.67 -4.98 13.94
N HIS A 561 -6.73 -4.47 13.33
CA HIS A 561 -7.71 -5.30 12.63
C HIS A 561 -7.11 -6.06 11.44
N LEU A 562 -6.18 -5.47 10.68
CA LEU A 562 -5.45 -6.18 9.63
C LEU A 562 -4.58 -7.31 10.19
N VAL A 563 -3.89 -7.07 11.31
CA VAL A 563 -3.04 -8.09 11.95
C VAL A 563 -3.91 -9.23 12.50
N PHE A 564 -5.01 -8.92 13.19
CA PHE A 564 -5.96 -9.93 13.69
C PHE A 564 -6.62 -10.73 12.56
N ALA A 565 -6.87 -10.10 11.42
CA ALA A 565 -7.39 -10.76 10.22
C ALA A 565 -6.31 -11.52 9.41
N ASN A 566 -5.15 -11.80 10.00
CA ASN A 566 -4.05 -12.58 9.40
C ASN A 566 -3.40 -11.94 8.16
N CYS A 567 -3.36 -10.60 8.08
CA CYS A 567 -2.68 -9.89 6.98
C CYS A 567 -1.19 -10.25 6.86
N ILE A 568 -0.47 -10.38 7.98
CA ILE A 568 0.98 -10.70 7.97
C ILE A 568 1.26 -12.04 7.28
N PRO A 569 0.72 -13.18 7.74
CA PRO A 569 0.96 -14.47 7.09
C PRO A 569 0.42 -14.51 5.65
N LEU A 570 -0.69 -13.81 5.36
CA LEU A 570 -1.24 -13.72 4.00
C LEU A 570 -0.24 -13.07 3.04
N VAL A 571 0.31 -11.90 3.39
CA VAL A 571 1.28 -11.19 2.55
C VAL A 571 2.57 -12.00 2.40
N ILE A 572 3.04 -12.66 3.48
CA ILE A 572 4.21 -13.55 3.39
C ILE A 572 3.95 -14.72 2.44
N LYS A 573 2.76 -15.35 2.53
CA LYS A 573 2.35 -16.43 1.62
C LYS A 573 2.29 -15.96 0.16
N PHE A 574 1.77 -14.75 -0.07
CA PHE A 574 1.77 -14.14 -1.40
C PHE A 574 3.19 -13.92 -1.94
N LEU A 575 4.11 -13.42 -1.12
CA LEU A 575 5.52 -13.21 -1.51
C LEU A 575 6.29 -14.52 -1.68
N ASN A 576 5.80 -15.63 -1.12
CA ASN A 576 6.41 -16.97 -1.22
C ASN A 576 6.07 -17.69 -2.53
N GLN A 577 6.24 -16.97 -3.64
CA GLN A 577 6.14 -17.51 -5.00
C GLN A 577 7.39 -17.11 -5.80
N ASN A 578 7.49 -17.56 -7.05
CA ASN A 578 8.55 -17.07 -7.92
C ASN A 578 8.23 -15.62 -8.36
N LEU A 579 8.66 -14.65 -7.55
CA LEU A 579 8.38 -13.24 -7.81
C LEU A 579 9.00 -12.71 -9.10
N VAL A 580 10.12 -13.29 -9.57
CA VAL A 580 10.70 -12.90 -10.86
C VAL A 580 9.74 -13.27 -12.00
N SER A 581 9.27 -14.52 -12.01
CA SER A 581 8.27 -14.96 -12.99
C SER A 581 6.93 -14.24 -12.85
N TYR A 582 6.49 -13.95 -11.62
CA TYR A 582 5.25 -13.22 -11.38
C TYR A 582 5.33 -11.76 -11.87
N VAL A 583 6.44 -11.08 -11.63
CA VAL A 583 6.63 -9.70 -12.11
C VAL A 583 6.78 -9.65 -13.63
N SER A 584 7.32 -10.70 -14.26
CA SER A 584 7.47 -10.80 -15.72
C SER A 584 6.28 -11.49 -16.42
N SER A 585 5.18 -11.81 -15.74
CA SER A 585 4.02 -12.44 -16.37
C SER A 585 3.31 -11.48 -17.33
N LYS A 586 2.86 -12.01 -18.47
CA LYS A 586 2.13 -11.26 -19.50
C LYS A 586 0.70 -11.80 -19.60
N ASN A 587 -0.22 -11.11 -18.94
CA ASN A 587 -1.64 -11.45 -18.94
C ASN A 587 -2.46 -10.31 -19.55
N THR A 588 -2.10 -9.88 -20.75
CA THR A 588 -2.76 -8.76 -21.46
C THR A 588 -2.69 -9.01 -22.96
N ILE A 589 -3.80 -8.74 -23.64
CA ILE A 589 -3.96 -8.88 -25.09
C ILE A 589 -4.28 -7.48 -25.62
N PRO A 590 -3.28 -6.69 -26.04
CA PRO A 590 -3.45 -5.26 -26.36
C PRO A 590 -4.53 -4.99 -27.41
N ILE A 591 -4.66 -5.84 -28.43
CA ILE A 591 -5.65 -5.69 -29.49
C ILE A 591 -7.11 -5.83 -28.99
N LEU A 592 -7.31 -6.42 -27.80
CA LEU A 592 -8.61 -6.58 -27.17
C LEU A 592 -8.87 -5.54 -26.06
N ASP A 593 -7.89 -4.70 -25.74
CA ASP A 593 -8.04 -3.67 -24.73
C ASP A 593 -8.81 -2.47 -25.30
N PHE A 594 -9.71 -1.92 -24.48
CA PHE A 594 -10.45 -0.69 -24.82
C PHE A 594 -9.55 0.53 -24.61
N PRO A 595 -9.56 1.54 -25.50
CA PRO A 595 -10.46 1.74 -26.65
C PRO A 595 -9.96 1.12 -27.98
N THR A 596 -8.75 0.59 -28.03
CA THR A 596 -8.12 0.09 -29.26
C THR A 596 -8.96 -1.00 -29.96
N CYS A 597 -9.66 -1.84 -29.20
CA CYS A 597 -10.50 -2.91 -29.76
C CYS A 597 -11.78 -2.42 -30.46
N VAL A 598 -12.15 -1.15 -30.32
CA VAL A 598 -13.38 -0.58 -30.90
C VAL A 598 -13.12 0.50 -31.97
N ILE A 599 -11.87 0.92 -32.16
CA ILE A 599 -11.48 1.98 -33.12
C ILE A 599 -10.71 1.34 -34.29
N GLY A 600 -11.19 1.54 -35.53
CA GLY A 600 -10.56 1.03 -36.75
C GLY A 600 -11.23 -0.23 -37.33
N ASP A 601 -10.57 -0.85 -38.33
CA ASP A 601 -10.99 -2.14 -38.86
C ASP A 601 -10.80 -3.21 -37.76
N GLY A 602 -11.83 -4.01 -37.50
CA GLY A 602 -11.93 -4.90 -36.33
C GLY A 602 -10.72 -5.84 -36.16
N PRO A 603 -10.50 -6.36 -34.94
CA PRO A 603 -9.30 -7.10 -34.59
C PRO A 603 -9.16 -8.38 -35.44
N ASP A 604 -8.25 -8.38 -36.42
CA ASP A 604 -7.84 -9.60 -37.14
C ASP A 604 -7.07 -10.52 -36.18
N LEU A 605 -7.79 -11.46 -35.56
CA LEU A 605 -7.30 -12.46 -34.60
C LEU A 605 -6.47 -13.58 -35.26
N SER A 606 -5.60 -13.26 -36.22
CA SER A 606 -4.59 -14.22 -36.68
C SER A 606 -3.57 -14.45 -35.55
N LEU A 607 -3.21 -15.71 -35.31
CA LEU A 607 -2.26 -16.11 -34.25
C LEU A 607 -0.91 -15.38 -34.36
N ASP A 608 -0.55 -14.91 -35.56
CA ASP A 608 0.69 -14.18 -35.85
C ASP A 608 0.64 -12.69 -35.44
N ASN A 609 -0.55 -12.09 -35.29
CA ASN A 609 -0.71 -10.68 -34.88
C ASN A 609 -0.72 -10.47 -33.36
N ILE A 610 -0.84 -11.54 -32.56
CA ILE A 610 -0.87 -11.48 -31.08
C ILE A 610 0.51 -11.11 -30.51
N GLU A 611 1.59 -11.34 -31.27
CA GLU A 611 2.98 -11.13 -30.83
C GLU A 611 3.59 -9.79 -31.27
N ILE A 612 2.86 -8.95 -32.03
CA ILE A 612 3.43 -7.70 -32.58
C ILE A 612 3.39 -6.59 -31.52
N GLY A 613 4.44 -6.51 -30.71
CA GLY A 613 4.74 -5.38 -29.82
C GLY A 613 5.97 -5.63 -28.95
N GLU A 614 6.82 -4.62 -28.76
CA GLU A 614 7.84 -4.64 -27.69
C GLU A 614 7.12 -4.61 -26.34
N PHE A 615 6.86 -5.79 -25.77
CA PHE A 615 6.21 -5.88 -24.48
C PHE A 615 7.17 -5.40 -23.37
N PRO A 616 6.68 -4.60 -22.40
CA PRO A 616 7.49 -4.21 -21.26
C PRO A 616 8.04 -5.45 -20.54
N LEU A 617 9.28 -5.33 -20.05
CA LEU A 617 10.00 -6.41 -19.36
C LEU A 617 9.29 -6.90 -18.08
N CYS A 618 8.32 -6.13 -17.58
CA CYS A 618 7.51 -6.47 -16.41
C CYS A 618 6.06 -5.99 -16.51
N SER A 619 5.17 -6.69 -15.80
CA SER A 619 3.80 -6.27 -15.56
C SER A 619 3.76 -5.18 -14.49
N TRP A 620 3.33 -3.98 -14.89
CA TRP A 620 3.16 -2.83 -14.00
C TRP A 620 2.28 -3.19 -12.79
N ARG A 621 1.17 -3.91 -13.01
CA ARG A 621 0.23 -4.34 -11.97
C ARG A 621 0.89 -5.18 -10.88
N ASN A 622 1.75 -6.11 -11.28
CA ASN A 622 2.38 -7.05 -10.36
C ASN A 622 3.50 -6.37 -9.56
N VAL A 623 4.29 -5.50 -10.20
CA VAL A 623 5.31 -4.69 -9.51
C VAL A 623 4.65 -3.76 -8.50
N TYR A 624 3.61 -3.02 -8.92
CA TYR A 624 2.84 -2.12 -8.06
C TYR A 624 2.28 -2.85 -6.83
N SER A 625 1.63 -4.00 -7.07
CA SER A 625 1.07 -4.86 -6.03
C SER A 625 2.12 -5.33 -5.02
N CYS A 626 3.25 -5.86 -5.49
CA CYS A 626 4.33 -6.31 -4.63
C CYS A 626 4.90 -5.17 -3.78
N ILE A 627 5.14 -3.99 -4.37
CA ILE A 627 5.62 -2.81 -3.65
C ILE A 627 4.62 -2.40 -2.57
N ASN A 628 3.34 -2.32 -2.91
CA ASN A 628 2.30 -1.92 -1.97
C ASN A 628 2.14 -2.88 -0.81
N LEU A 629 2.09 -4.18 -1.06
CA LEU A 629 2.00 -5.19 -0.01
C LEU A 629 3.25 -5.17 0.91
N LEU A 630 4.44 -4.97 0.36
CA LEU A 630 5.67 -4.76 1.15
C LEU A 630 5.60 -3.49 2.00
N ARG A 631 5.01 -2.40 1.47
CA ARG A 631 4.80 -1.14 2.19
C ARG A 631 3.78 -1.29 3.32
N VAL A 632 2.68 -2.00 3.07
CA VAL A 632 1.67 -2.35 4.08
C VAL A 632 2.32 -3.18 5.19
N LEU A 633 3.07 -4.23 4.84
CA LEU A 633 3.76 -5.07 5.82
C LEU A 633 4.76 -4.28 6.67
N ASN A 634 5.53 -3.36 6.05
CA ASN A 634 6.41 -2.44 6.78
C ASN A 634 5.62 -1.51 7.72
N LYS A 635 4.46 -1.00 7.31
CA LYS A 635 3.66 -0.08 8.14
C LYS A 635 3.14 -0.78 9.40
N ILE A 636 2.54 -1.96 9.25
CA ILE A 636 1.88 -2.66 10.36
C ILE A 636 2.87 -3.29 11.34
N THR A 637 4.12 -3.57 10.93
CA THR A 637 5.14 -4.20 11.79
C THR A 637 6.15 -3.22 12.39
N LYS A 638 6.32 -2.04 11.79
CA LYS A 638 7.33 -1.06 12.22
C LYS A 638 7.14 -0.64 13.69
N TRP A 639 8.20 -0.80 14.48
CA TRP A 639 8.24 -0.50 15.93
C TRP A 639 7.26 -1.31 16.79
N LYS A 640 6.81 -2.47 16.30
CA LYS A 640 5.93 -3.37 17.06
C LYS A 640 6.64 -4.71 17.23
N HIS A 641 7.29 -4.91 18.37
CA HIS A 641 8.09 -6.11 18.63
C HIS A 641 7.26 -7.40 18.48
N SER A 642 6.03 -7.41 18.99
CA SER A 642 5.06 -8.51 18.82
C SER A 642 4.87 -8.90 17.35
N ARG A 643 4.63 -7.91 16.49
CA ARG A 643 4.33 -8.12 15.07
C ARG A 643 5.58 -8.45 14.26
N ILE A 644 6.76 -7.93 14.65
CA ILE A 644 8.05 -8.34 14.07
C ILE A 644 8.35 -9.80 14.43
N MET A 645 8.07 -10.22 15.66
CA MET A 645 8.24 -11.62 16.06
C MET A 645 7.36 -12.55 15.23
N MET A 646 6.13 -12.14 14.87
CA MET A 646 5.30 -12.89 13.92
C MET A 646 6.01 -13.10 12.57
N LEU A 647 6.71 -12.09 12.03
CA LEU A 647 7.50 -12.24 10.79
C LEU A 647 8.57 -13.33 10.91
N VAL A 648 9.22 -13.43 12.08
CA VAL A 648 10.25 -14.43 12.37
C VAL A 648 9.62 -15.82 12.50
N ILE A 649 8.50 -15.93 13.23
CA ILE A 649 7.74 -17.18 13.40
C ILE A 649 7.28 -17.73 12.04
N PHE A 650 6.79 -16.86 11.14
CA PHE A 650 6.39 -17.23 9.78
C PHE A 650 7.57 -17.40 8.80
N LYS A 651 8.82 -17.42 9.30
CA LYS A 651 10.05 -17.62 8.49
C LYS A 651 10.11 -16.68 7.28
N SER A 652 9.77 -15.40 7.47
CA SER A 652 9.71 -14.44 6.37
C SER A 652 11.09 -14.08 5.80
N ALA A 653 12.17 -14.15 6.60
CA ALA A 653 13.50 -13.70 6.18
C ALA A 653 14.07 -14.45 4.95
N PRO A 654 14.02 -15.79 4.84
CA PRO A 654 14.37 -16.50 3.61
C PRO A 654 13.55 -16.09 2.38
N ILE A 655 12.23 -15.91 2.56
CA ILE A 655 11.30 -15.51 1.49
C ILE A 655 11.70 -14.12 0.97
N LEU A 656 11.86 -13.16 1.88
CA LEU A 656 12.28 -11.80 1.58
C LEU A 656 13.66 -11.75 0.93
N LYS A 657 14.62 -12.57 1.38
CA LYS A 657 15.94 -12.68 0.75
C LYS A 657 15.83 -13.16 -0.70
N LYS A 658 14.99 -14.17 -0.98
CA LYS A 658 14.72 -14.64 -2.35
C LYS A 658 14.08 -13.53 -3.20
N SER A 659 13.17 -12.73 -2.63
CA SER A 659 12.53 -11.61 -3.31
C SER A 659 13.50 -10.51 -3.76
N LEU A 660 14.70 -10.40 -3.17
CA LEU A 660 15.74 -9.45 -3.62
C LEU A 660 16.26 -9.72 -5.04
N LYS A 661 15.98 -10.91 -5.62
CA LYS A 661 16.27 -11.22 -7.03
C LYS A 661 15.55 -10.29 -8.00
N VAL A 662 14.41 -9.71 -7.62
CA VAL A 662 13.74 -8.68 -8.43
C VAL A 662 14.53 -7.38 -8.34
N ARG A 663 15.14 -6.96 -9.45
CA ARG A 663 16.00 -5.78 -9.53
C ARG A 663 15.20 -4.49 -9.72
N HIS A 664 14.52 -4.09 -8.65
CA HIS A 664 13.84 -2.80 -8.58
C HIS A 664 14.14 -2.08 -7.25
N ALA A 665 14.60 -0.84 -7.31
CA ALA A 665 15.14 -0.11 -6.15
C ALA A 665 14.13 0.04 -5.01
N MET A 666 12.89 0.43 -5.32
CA MET A 666 11.84 0.62 -4.32
C MET A 666 11.44 -0.70 -3.65
N MET A 667 11.28 -1.76 -4.45
CA MET A 667 10.93 -3.09 -3.95
C MET A 667 12.01 -3.63 -3.00
N GLN A 668 13.27 -3.58 -3.45
CA GLN A 668 14.42 -3.98 -2.64
C GLN A 668 14.52 -3.17 -1.35
N LEU A 669 14.31 -1.84 -1.39
CA LEU A 669 14.37 -1.03 -0.18
C LEU A 669 13.36 -1.47 0.88
N TYR A 670 12.11 -1.74 0.50
CA TYR A 670 11.09 -2.19 1.46
C TYR A 670 11.33 -3.62 1.94
N ILE A 671 11.93 -4.49 1.12
CA ILE A 671 12.41 -5.81 1.55
C ILE A 671 13.54 -5.66 2.57
N LEU A 672 14.54 -4.82 2.30
CA LEU A 672 15.68 -4.58 3.18
C LEU A 672 15.26 -3.96 4.51
N LYS A 673 14.24 -3.09 4.53
CA LYS A 673 13.64 -2.57 5.76
C LYS A 673 13.04 -3.67 6.63
N LEU A 674 12.30 -4.62 6.04
CA LEU A 674 11.75 -5.77 6.76
C LEU A 674 12.85 -6.70 7.29
N LEU A 675 13.91 -6.92 6.51
CA LEU A 675 15.07 -7.71 6.94
C LEU A 675 15.83 -7.02 8.09
N LYS A 676 16.03 -5.70 8.02
CA LYS A 676 16.64 -4.89 9.08
C LYS A 676 15.90 -5.04 10.41
N MET A 677 14.56 -4.95 10.39
CA MET A 677 13.73 -5.08 11.60
C MET A 677 13.81 -6.48 12.22
N GLN A 678 14.00 -7.53 11.40
CA GLN A 678 14.12 -8.90 11.88
C GLN A 678 15.54 -9.27 12.32
N ALA A 679 16.57 -8.57 11.85
CA ALA A 679 17.97 -8.93 12.08
C ALA A 679 18.33 -9.09 13.56
N LYS A 680 17.73 -8.29 14.44
CA LYS A 680 17.88 -8.37 15.90
C LYS A 680 17.41 -9.72 16.47
N TYR A 681 16.37 -10.32 15.88
CA TYR A 681 15.73 -11.55 16.33
C TYR A 681 16.29 -12.82 15.68
N LEU A 682 17.03 -12.70 14.57
CA LEU A 682 17.56 -13.85 13.83
C LEU A 682 18.90 -14.37 14.39
N GLY A 683 19.48 -13.70 15.39
CA GLY A 683 20.70 -14.12 16.07
C GLY A 683 22.01 -13.84 15.32
N ARG A 684 23.14 -14.23 15.90
CA ARG A 684 24.49 -13.95 15.37
C ARG A 684 24.83 -14.81 14.15
N ALA A 685 24.48 -16.09 14.16
CA ALA A 685 24.79 -17.03 13.08
C ALA A 685 24.15 -16.63 11.73
N TRP A 686 22.91 -16.14 11.77
CA TRP A 686 22.23 -15.64 10.58
C TRP A 686 22.93 -14.41 9.98
N ARG A 687 23.37 -13.47 10.82
CA ARG A 687 24.10 -12.28 10.35
C ARG A 687 25.41 -12.65 9.68
N LYS A 688 26.19 -13.55 10.29
CA LYS A 688 27.47 -14.03 9.72
C LYS A 688 27.28 -14.66 8.35
N SER A 689 26.24 -15.48 8.17
CA SER A 689 25.95 -16.13 6.88
C SER A 689 25.29 -15.19 5.84
N ASN A 690 24.78 -14.03 6.24
CA ASN A 690 24.08 -13.09 5.36
C ASN A 690 24.78 -11.72 5.28
N MET A 691 26.11 -11.70 5.36
CA MET A 691 26.86 -10.44 5.46
C MET A 691 26.74 -9.54 4.22
N LYS A 692 26.54 -10.10 3.01
CA LYS A 692 26.19 -9.31 1.82
C LYS A 692 24.86 -8.57 2.00
N THR A 693 23.83 -9.24 2.52
CA THR A 693 22.54 -8.63 2.84
C THR A 693 22.68 -7.54 3.91
N MET A 694 23.45 -7.80 4.97
CA MET A 694 23.75 -6.81 6.02
C MET A 694 24.42 -5.56 5.43
N SER A 695 25.39 -5.75 4.53
CA SER A 695 26.08 -4.66 3.83
C SER A 695 25.12 -3.86 2.93
N THR A 696 24.21 -4.53 2.22
CA THR A 696 23.18 -3.85 1.43
C THR A 696 22.18 -3.08 2.30
N ILE A 697 21.77 -3.62 3.45
CA ILE A 697 20.97 -2.88 4.44
C ILE A 697 21.73 -1.62 4.87
N TYR A 698 23.04 -1.75 5.15
CA TYR A 698 23.87 -0.63 5.54
C TYR A 698 23.93 0.48 4.47
N GLN A 699 24.06 0.12 3.20
CA GLN A 699 24.17 1.09 2.11
C GLN A 699 22.85 1.77 1.76
N LYS A 700 21.71 1.05 1.86
CA LYS A 700 20.43 1.49 1.28
C LYS A 700 19.37 1.90 2.28
N VAL A 701 19.42 1.44 3.52
CA VAL A 701 18.38 1.73 4.51
C VAL A 701 18.86 2.82 5.46
N ARG A 702 18.00 3.79 5.75
CA ARG A 702 18.28 4.83 6.75
C ARG A 702 18.71 4.22 8.10
N HIS A 703 19.79 4.75 8.66
CA HIS A 703 20.24 4.45 10.02
C HIS A 703 19.84 5.52 11.01
N ARG A 704 19.77 5.12 12.27
CA ARG A 704 19.73 6.01 13.43
C ARG A 704 21.08 5.96 14.12
N LEU A 705 21.42 7.01 14.87
CA LEU A 705 22.70 7.07 15.56
C LEU A 705 22.82 5.99 16.65
N ASN A 706 21.70 5.63 17.29
CA ASN A 706 21.63 4.60 18.32
C ASN A 706 21.09 3.25 17.78
N ASP A 707 21.23 2.99 16.47
CA ASP A 707 20.72 1.76 15.86
C ASP A 707 21.52 0.53 16.33
N ASP A 708 20.87 -0.37 17.07
CA ASP A 708 21.49 -1.59 17.64
C ASP A 708 21.23 -2.86 16.79
N TRP A 709 20.50 -2.76 15.68
CA TRP A 709 20.04 -3.92 14.88
C TRP A 709 21.17 -4.83 14.37
N ALA A 710 22.39 -4.30 14.21
CA ALA A 710 23.56 -5.05 13.76
C ALA A 710 24.32 -5.73 14.91
N TYR A 711 24.14 -5.26 16.15
CA TYR A 711 24.81 -5.75 17.36
C TYR A 711 23.89 -6.72 18.11
N GLY A 712 24.45 -7.87 18.47
CA GLY A 712 23.69 -8.98 19.04
C GLY A 712 23.62 -8.91 20.54
N ASN A 713 22.91 -7.92 21.06
CA ASN A 713 22.52 -7.94 22.47
C ASN A 713 21.36 -8.92 22.59
N ASP A 714 21.50 -9.92 23.46
CA ASP A 714 20.42 -10.86 23.74
C ASP A 714 19.22 -10.06 24.22
N LEU A 715 18.10 -10.20 23.50
CA LEU A 715 16.84 -9.59 23.90
C LEU A 715 16.36 -10.31 25.15
N GLU A 716 16.50 -9.69 26.32
CA GLU A 716 15.81 -10.11 27.54
C GLU A 716 14.29 -9.91 27.49
N ALA A 717 13.74 -9.48 26.34
CA ALA A 717 12.31 -9.28 26.17
C ALA A 717 11.59 -10.64 26.06
N ARG A 718 10.77 -10.94 27.07
CA ARG A 718 10.00 -12.18 27.14
C ARG A 718 8.79 -12.10 26.20
N PRO A 719 8.30 -13.24 25.65
CA PRO A 719 7.09 -13.26 24.83
C PRO A 719 5.87 -12.59 25.48
N THR A 720 5.79 -12.59 26.81
CA THR A 720 4.76 -11.92 27.62
C THR A 720 4.77 -10.40 27.45
N ASP A 721 5.96 -9.80 27.33
CA ASP A 721 6.12 -8.34 27.31
C ASP A 721 5.52 -7.75 26.01
N PHE A 722 5.61 -8.51 24.92
CA PHE A 722 5.02 -8.15 23.63
C PHE A 722 3.49 -8.15 23.63
N GLN A 723 2.86 -9.01 24.43
CA GLN A 723 1.41 -9.06 24.57
C GLN A 723 0.88 -7.90 25.41
N ILE A 724 1.65 -7.48 26.41
CA ILE A 724 1.33 -6.32 27.26
C ILE A 724 1.37 -5.03 26.44
N GLU A 725 2.40 -4.83 25.60
CA GLU A 725 2.50 -3.67 24.70
C GLU A 725 1.27 -3.53 23.78
N GLU A 726 0.81 -4.64 23.19
CA GLU A 726 -0.35 -4.63 22.28
C GLU A 726 -1.66 -4.38 23.04
N ARG A 727 -1.79 -4.89 24.27
CA ARG A 727 -2.94 -4.61 25.15
C ARG A 727 -3.00 -3.13 25.55
N PHE A 728 -1.86 -2.54 25.92
CA PHE A 728 -1.79 -1.11 26.26
C PHE A 728 -2.19 -0.24 25.07
N LEU A 729 -1.65 -0.57 23.88
CA LEU A 729 -2.00 0.13 22.65
C LEU A 729 -3.50 0.05 22.34
N ARG A 730 -4.10 -1.14 22.48
CA ARG A 730 -5.53 -1.33 22.29
C ARG A 730 -6.35 -0.46 23.24
N SER A 731 -5.99 -0.44 24.53
CA SER A 731 -6.67 0.41 25.52
C SER A 731 -6.57 1.89 25.18
N ALA A 732 -5.41 2.37 24.70
CA ALA A 732 -5.25 3.77 24.29
C ALA A 732 -6.14 4.12 23.08
N VAL A 733 -6.24 3.22 22.10
CA VAL A 733 -7.12 3.37 20.93
C VAL A 733 -8.60 3.37 21.35
N ASP A 734 -9.01 2.46 22.23
CA ASP A 734 -10.39 2.37 22.71
C ASP A 734 -10.80 3.66 23.46
N LYS A 735 -9.92 4.20 24.32
CA LYS A 735 -10.15 5.48 25.01
C LYS A 735 -10.28 6.65 24.03
N PHE A 736 -9.41 6.72 23.03
CA PHE A 736 -9.47 7.73 21.98
C PHE A 736 -10.80 7.66 21.21
N HIS A 737 -11.24 6.45 20.85
CA HIS A 737 -12.52 6.26 20.15
C HIS A 737 -13.72 6.62 20.99
N ALA A 738 -13.73 6.17 22.26
CA ALA A 738 -14.80 6.50 23.18
C ALA A 738 -14.92 8.02 23.32
N ARG A 739 -13.80 8.75 23.47
CA ARG A 739 -13.79 10.20 23.59
C ARG A 739 -14.26 10.92 22.32
N ARG A 740 -13.75 10.51 21.15
CA ARG A 740 -13.93 11.28 19.90
C ARG A 740 -15.19 10.92 19.11
N TYR A 741 -15.66 9.67 19.20
CA TYR A 741 -16.75 9.17 18.35
C TYR A 741 -17.95 8.65 19.13
N SER A 742 -17.88 8.50 20.47
CA SER A 742 -19.05 8.08 21.24
C SER A 742 -19.89 9.29 21.65
N PRO A 743 -21.19 9.33 21.31
CA PRO A 743 -22.09 10.40 21.75
C PRO A 743 -22.40 10.36 23.26
N GLN A 744 -21.93 9.34 23.99
CA GLN A 744 -22.23 9.06 25.41
C GLN A 744 -20.96 9.08 26.28
N TYR A 745 -19.97 9.93 25.97
CA TYR A 745 -18.80 10.04 26.83
C TYR A 745 -19.18 10.74 28.14
N ASP A 746 -19.32 9.94 29.21
CA ASP A 746 -19.61 10.26 30.61
C ASP A 746 -20.31 11.60 30.90
N ASP A 747 -21.64 11.53 31.06
CA ASP A 747 -22.45 12.58 31.71
C ASP A 747 -21.92 12.91 33.13
N GLU A 748 -21.15 12.00 33.76
CA GLU A 748 -20.52 12.18 35.08
C GLU A 748 -19.31 13.13 35.10
N LEU A 749 -18.68 13.39 33.96
CA LEU A 749 -17.49 14.25 33.83
C LEU A 749 -17.75 15.55 33.05
N THR A 750 -19.00 15.80 32.68
CA THR A 750 -19.40 17.11 32.16
C THR A 750 -19.20 18.16 33.28
N PRO A 751 -18.64 19.35 32.98
CA PRO A 751 -18.63 20.43 33.95
C PRO A 751 -20.08 20.76 34.28
N SER A 752 -20.54 20.35 35.46
CA SER A 752 -21.79 20.87 35.98
C SER A 752 -21.55 22.36 36.22
N ASP A 753 -22.38 23.21 35.63
CA ASP A 753 -22.37 24.63 35.94
C ASP A 753 -22.54 24.79 37.46
N PHE A 754 -21.44 25.02 38.18
CA PHE A 754 -21.43 25.27 39.63
C PHE A 754 -21.94 26.70 39.94
N SER A 755 -22.96 27.15 39.21
CA SER A 755 -23.81 28.23 39.69
C SER A 755 -24.61 27.67 40.87
N ILE A 756 -24.50 28.31 42.04
CA ILE A 756 -25.26 27.95 43.26
C ILE A 756 -26.76 27.82 42.96
N ASN A 757 -27.27 28.60 42.00
CA ASN A 757 -28.67 28.57 41.57
C ASN A 757 -29.02 27.32 40.76
N THR A 758 -28.07 26.73 40.04
CA THR A 758 -28.26 25.49 39.25
C THR A 758 -28.14 24.25 40.13
N ALA A 759 -27.23 24.26 41.12
CA ALA A 759 -27.00 23.16 42.05
C ALA A 759 -28.17 22.92 43.02
N LEU A 760 -28.87 23.98 43.45
CA LEU A 760 -30.04 23.90 44.33
C LEU A 760 -31.36 23.62 43.58
N GLY A 761 -31.37 23.72 42.25
CA GLY A 761 -32.58 23.61 41.42
C GLY A 761 -32.89 22.20 40.91
N LYS A 762 -31.92 21.27 40.88
CA LYS A 762 -32.16 19.88 40.45
C LYS A 762 -32.54 19.02 41.66
N PRO A 763 -33.73 18.37 41.68
CA PRO A 763 -34.09 17.45 42.76
C PRO A 763 -33.25 16.18 42.67
N ILE A 764 -32.18 16.10 43.46
CA ILE A 764 -31.34 14.90 43.58
C ILE A 764 -32.11 13.85 44.38
N LYS A 765 -32.43 12.71 43.76
CA LYS A 765 -33.03 11.57 44.48
C LYS A 765 -31.93 10.80 45.22
N LEU A 766 -31.74 11.12 46.50
CA LEU A 766 -30.86 10.35 47.40
C LEU A 766 -31.32 8.89 47.49
N SER A 767 -30.37 7.95 47.43
CA SER A 767 -30.63 6.52 47.58
C SER A 767 -31.24 6.20 48.95
N SER A 768 -32.07 5.15 49.01
CA SER A 768 -32.71 4.70 50.26
C SER A 768 -31.71 4.31 51.34
N GLU A 769 -30.56 3.77 50.94
CA GLU A 769 -29.46 3.40 51.84
C GLU A 769 -28.76 4.63 52.42
N PHE A 770 -28.49 5.65 51.59
CA PHE A 770 -27.90 6.91 52.08
C PHE A 770 -28.84 7.62 53.05
N ARG A 771 -30.16 7.61 52.80
CA ARG A 771 -31.15 8.19 53.72
C ARG A 771 -31.18 7.51 55.09
N GLN A 772 -30.98 6.19 55.13
CA GLN A 772 -30.93 5.44 56.40
C GLN A 772 -29.65 5.74 57.19
N HIS A 773 -28.53 5.95 56.51
CA HIS A 773 -27.21 6.15 57.14
C HIS A 773 -26.76 7.63 57.15
N TYR A 774 -27.66 8.56 56.80
CA TYR A 774 -27.34 9.98 56.63
C TYR A 774 -26.73 10.61 57.88
N MET A 775 -27.25 10.26 59.06
CA MET A 775 -26.75 10.77 60.33
C MET A 775 -25.33 10.27 60.64
N ILE A 776 -25.01 9.03 60.25
CA ILE A 776 -23.68 8.44 60.44
C ILE A 776 -22.68 9.12 59.49
N TRP A 777 -23.09 9.35 58.24
CA TRP A 777 -22.28 10.08 57.27
C TRP A 777 -22.01 11.52 57.71
N LEU A 778 -23.01 12.24 58.22
CA LEU A 778 -22.83 13.61 58.76
C LEU A 778 -21.80 13.63 59.90
N ASP A 779 -21.90 12.68 60.81
CA ASP A 779 -21.01 12.63 61.97
C ASP A 779 -19.57 12.32 61.57
N GLN A 780 -19.36 11.43 60.60
CA GLN A 780 -18.03 11.02 60.14
C GLN A 780 -17.39 12.01 59.17
N GLU A 781 -18.13 12.46 58.16
CA GLU A 781 -17.57 13.23 57.03
C GLU A 781 -17.69 14.75 57.19
N VAL A 782 -18.62 15.23 58.03
CA VAL A 782 -18.87 16.67 58.19
C VAL A 782 -18.48 17.16 59.57
N PHE A 783 -18.87 16.48 60.65
CA PHE A 783 -18.59 16.95 62.01
C PHE A 783 -17.22 16.52 62.53
N GLN A 784 -16.77 15.31 62.21
CA GLN A 784 -15.45 14.82 62.63
C GLN A 784 -14.32 15.21 61.68
N ASN A 785 -14.65 15.58 60.44
CA ASN A 785 -13.67 15.92 59.42
C ASN A 785 -13.37 17.43 59.47
N ASN A 786 -12.21 17.79 60.01
CA ASN A 786 -11.78 19.19 60.15
C ASN A 786 -11.20 19.66 58.81
N ILE A 787 -12.07 20.09 57.89
CA ILE A 787 -11.67 20.60 56.59
C ILE A 787 -11.03 21.99 56.78
N ASP A 788 -9.74 22.12 56.45
CA ASP A 788 -9.06 23.42 56.47
C ASP A 788 -9.46 24.23 55.23
N TRP A 789 -10.58 24.94 55.35
CA TRP A 789 -11.14 25.77 54.28
C TRP A 789 -10.18 26.85 53.78
N ASN A 790 -9.15 27.22 54.55
CA ASN A 790 -8.15 28.21 54.11
C ASN A 790 -7.21 27.66 53.04
N ALA A 791 -6.92 26.36 53.05
CA ALA A 791 -6.06 25.72 52.05
C ALA A 791 -6.70 25.73 50.64
N LEU A 792 -8.03 25.77 50.55
CA LEU A 792 -8.79 25.85 49.29
C LEU A 792 -8.76 27.25 48.64
N ILE A 793 -8.40 28.30 49.39
CA ILE A 793 -8.37 29.69 48.90
C ILE A 793 -6.97 30.08 48.39
N THR A 794 -5.92 29.37 48.81
CA THR A 794 -4.52 29.71 48.50
C THR A 794 -4.07 29.41 47.07
N ASP A 795 -4.77 28.56 46.31
CA ASP A 795 -4.37 28.19 44.94
C ASP A 795 -4.71 29.24 43.85
N TYR A 796 -5.23 30.41 44.23
CA TYR A 796 -5.54 31.49 43.27
C TYR A 796 -4.47 32.57 43.12
N LYS A 797 -3.28 32.40 43.72
CA LYS A 797 -2.13 33.28 43.45
C LYS A 797 -0.80 32.51 43.43
N THR A 798 -0.47 31.91 42.29
CA THR A 798 0.87 31.94 41.67
C THR A 798 0.80 31.54 40.21
#